data_AF-A0A9D1AI49-F1
#
_entry.id   AF-A0A9D1AI49-F1
#
_cell.length_a   1.000
_cell.length_b   1.000
_cell.length_c   1.000
_cell.angle_alpha   90.00
_cell.angle_beta   90.00
_cell.angle_gamma   90.00
#
_symmetry.space_group_name_H-M   'P 1'
#
loop_
_entity.id
_entity.type
_entity.pdbx_description
1 polymer ?
#
loop_
_entity_poly.entity_id
_entity_poly.type
_entity_poly.pdbx_seq_one_letter_code
_entity_poly.pdbx_strand_id
1 'polypeptide(L)'
;MSEEKVKEKKPFTVKGFFKSTSFKCIAVLLAIVLISGILLTICNSLFYVSDAERLQRVLNNIYGREVTATEVGVDEHNIGSYEIITDGSTAGFGDSMAEEVKDGSLFVRKTESQIRSLLNFDGEFTTGNLGDELHTGATNSNFLCAYAALFAAANYDTALAGDTDFVRTKFIDLENTSYEVDGNNVVFTIASNANGLIWGQFIISVTVGEGGVITDYIITQNGSSQMPEQDYGDLMNGSVLDGSLFEGKDEQGILEVFSEEGFTVDTIDSSLATGATYSNFLGAYAALFALANYDEIKGGAAVSEGAELDYTQYIDLGQTTATVNEDSIDYTVVTTSYGRAGAFTIDITVRGGFETEYTGGSINSAYYIEDDGNYLVNATGTGGFSGGTVTCWVVVVMDEGSVKGVDRVVIDSNSGQSYINRVNNDDVLSQFEGDFAEGEDVSAWTGTGATMSLTAIAGAINTALTFVRNELSADSTPDPLAGYQYTDYINGYLTTFTADGNNVNYRIVTTAYAPAQAFTINITVSEGGVISAYEIEINGSTSDSYINQMPQNIKDGSLFIGKDADEILALIPLNDDGTFGDVDDQLTTGATRSNSLCTYAALFAAANYELALENAEPGTPEEPEEPEEPEEPTKEYLYTQYIDIDGTSVTKSGNNVNYSVVTTSYGHAQAFTINITVGEGGVISDYEIATNGSTSDRFIDKMPEEVKNGSLYIGKNTDELLALLGGADSGFTTDDIDGTLATGATYSNFLCTYAALFASANYELALEIADEEQQAEYQYTQYVDIDNTSVTVEGNNVIYTIASNANGLIWGQFEISVTVGEGGIVTDFVIVANGSSVMPDQNYGDLMNQDVLDGSLFIGKNADGLLSILSENGLSPDGEFDESADGALHTGATNSNFLCTYAALFAAANYDAVLDITGGAQ
;
A
#
# COMPACT_ATOMS: atom_id res chain seq x y z
N MET A 1 -56.28 -82.44 26.67
CA MET A 1 -56.00 -83.49 25.67
C MET A 1 -55.81 -82.77 24.35
N SER A 2 -54.67 -82.75 23.67
CA SER A 2 -53.60 -83.74 23.56
C SER A 2 -52.26 -83.04 23.26
N GLU A 3 -51.19 -83.67 23.73
CA GLU A 3 -49.78 -83.31 23.61
C GLU A 3 -49.34 -82.83 22.21
N GLU A 4 -48.78 -81.63 22.16
CA GLU A 4 -47.99 -81.16 21.01
C GLU A 4 -46.54 -81.66 21.19
N LYS A 5 -46.09 -82.49 20.25
CA LYS A 5 -44.73 -83.02 20.23
C LYS A 5 -43.73 -81.88 20.04
N VAL A 6 -42.96 -81.59 21.09
CA VAL A 6 -41.74 -80.79 21.06
C VAL A 6 -40.79 -81.37 20.00
N LYS A 7 -40.61 -80.67 18.87
CA LYS A 7 -39.47 -80.88 17.97
C LYS A 7 -38.27 -80.20 18.63
N GLU A 8 -37.31 -81.00 19.09
CA GLU A 8 -36.01 -80.54 19.58
C GLU A 8 -35.40 -79.51 18.61
N LYS A 9 -35.22 -78.27 19.08
CA LYS A 9 -34.34 -77.30 18.45
C LYS A 9 -32.91 -77.84 18.55
N LYS A 10 -32.35 -78.30 17.43
CA LYS A 10 -30.91 -78.63 17.37
C LYS A 10 -30.14 -77.42 17.89
N PRO A 11 -29.19 -77.61 18.83
CA PRO A 11 -28.40 -76.50 19.37
C PRO A 11 -27.66 -75.80 18.22
N PHE A 12 -27.69 -74.47 18.21
CA PHE A 12 -26.95 -73.63 17.27
C PHE A 12 -25.46 -73.85 17.50
N THR A 13 -24.88 -74.85 16.83
CA THR A 13 -23.44 -75.09 16.94
C THR A 13 -22.71 -74.01 16.15
N VAL A 14 -21.71 -73.38 16.74
CA VAL A 14 -20.79 -72.43 16.09
C VAL A 14 -20.29 -72.97 14.74
N LYS A 15 -20.02 -74.29 14.69
CA LYS A 15 -19.61 -75.01 13.48
C LYS A 15 -20.66 -75.02 12.35
N GLY A 16 -21.95 -74.91 12.69
CA GLY A 16 -23.08 -74.79 11.77
C GLY A 16 -23.26 -73.37 11.25
N PHE A 17 -22.97 -72.36 12.07
CA PHE A 17 -23.00 -70.95 11.65
C PHE A 17 -21.93 -70.64 10.60
N PHE A 18 -20.69 -71.08 10.83
CA PHE A 18 -19.59 -70.94 9.84
C PHE A 18 -19.83 -71.69 8.52
N LYS A 19 -20.73 -72.68 8.50
CA LYS A 19 -21.13 -73.40 7.27
C LYS A 19 -22.38 -72.82 6.60
N SER A 20 -23.06 -71.86 7.24
CA SER A 20 -24.29 -71.28 6.73
C SER A 20 -24.04 -70.43 5.48
N THR A 21 -25.06 -70.33 4.63
CA THR A 21 -25.03 -69.43 3.46
C THR A 21 -24.83 -67.98 3.89
N SER A 22 -25.43 -67.56 5.00
CA SER A 22 -25.29 -66.22 5.56
C SER A 22 -23.84 -65.88 5.92
N PHE A 23 -23.10 -66.80 6.57
CA PHE A 23 -21.69 -66.56 6.88
C PHE A 23 -20.83 -66.46 5.61
N LYS A 24 -21.11 -67.28 4.59
CA LYS A 24 -20.43 -67.17 3.29
C LYS A 24 -20.70 -65.83 2.60
N CYS A 25 -21.94 -65.34 2.64
CA CYS A 25 -22.28 -64.01 2.12
C CYS A 25 -21.53 -62.90 2.86
N ILE A 26 -21.48 -62.95 4.19
CA ILE A 26 -20.75 -61.98 5.01
C ILE A 26 -19.24 -62.04 4.71
N ALA A 27 -18.65 -63.23 4.60
CA ALA A 27 -17.24 -63.39 4.28
C ALA A 27 -16.88 -62.86 2.87
N VAL A 28 -17.77 -63.03 1.89
CA VAL A 28 -17.59 -62.47 0.54
C VAL A 28 -17.72 -60.95 0.56
N LEU A 29 -18.70 -60.39 1.28
CA LEU A 29 -18.83 -58.93 1.41
C LEU A 29 -17.62 -58.31 2.11
N LEU A 30 -17.11 -58.94 3.17
CA LEU A 30 -15.87 -58.53 3.84
C LEU A 30 -14.66 -58.59 2.90
N ALA A 31 -14.56 -59.64 2.08
CA ALA A 31 -13.48 -59.75 1.09
C ALA A 31 -13.58 -58.66 0.01
N ILE A 32 -14.79 -58.33 -0.46
CA ILE A 32 -15.02 -57.24 -1.41
C ILE A 32 -14.63 -55.91 -0.77
N VAL A 33 -15.09 -55.61 0.44
CA VAL A 33 -14.73 -54.38 1.15
C VAL A 33 -13.22 -54.27 1.34
N LEU A 34 -12.54 -55.35 1.70
CA LEU A 34 -11.09 -55.36 1.90
C LEU A 34 -10.34 -55.14 0.58
N ILE A 35 -10.74 -55.83 -0.50
CA ILE A 35 -10.11 -55.65 -1.82
C ILE A 35 -10.39 -54.26 -2.37
N SER A 36 -11.63 -53.77 -2.27
CA SER A 36 -12.01 -52.42 -2.68
C SER A 36 -11.27 -51.36 -1.86
N GLY A 37 -11.10 -51.57 -0.56
CA GLY A 37 -10.32 -50.67 0.30
C GLY A 37 -8.86 -50.60 -0.12
N ILE A 38 -8.21 -51.74 -0.34
CA ILE A 38 -6.82 -51.79 -0.84
C ILE A 38 -6.71 -51.10 -2.22
N LEU A 39 -7.66 -51.36 -3.12
CA LEU A 39 -7.65 -50.79 -4.46
C LEU A 39 -7.91 -49.27 -4.42
N LEU A 40 -8.78 -48.79 -3.54
CA LEU A 40 -9.00 -47.37 -3.27
C LEU A 40 -7.75 -46.70 -2.72
N THR A 41 -7.05 -47.32 -1.77
CA THR A 41 -5.79 -46.77 -1.24
C THR A 41 -4.72 -46.67 -2.33
N ILE A 42 -4.56 -47.70 -3.16
CA ILE A 42 -3.61 -47.69 -4.28
C ILE A 42 -4.00 -46.63 -5.31
N CYS A 43 -5.27 -46.56 -5.69
CA CYS A 43 -5.76 -45.54 -6.62
C CYS A 43 -5.61 -44.13 -6.05
N ASN A 44 -5.85 -43.93 -4.74
CA ASN A 44 -5.64 -42.65 -4.09
C ASN A 44 -4.17 -42.25 -4.18
N SER A 45 -3.22 -43.15 -3.88
CA SER A 45 -1.79 -42.84 -4.02
C SER A 45 -1.33 -42.66 -5.47
N LEU A 46 -1.90 -43.40 -6.43
CA LEU A 46 -1.50 -43.32 -7.84
C LEU A 46 -2.07 -42.09 -8.56
N PHE A 47 -3.26 -41.61 -8.14
CA PHE A 47 -3.95 -40.46 -8.72
C PHE A 47 -3.92 -39.22 -7.83
N TYR A 48 -3.20 -39.27 -6.71
CA TYR A 48 -2.96 -38.09 -5.89
C TYR A 48 -2.12 -37.10 -6.70
N VAL A 49 -2.64 -35.90 -6.86
CA VAL A 49 -1.95 -34.76 -7.45
C VAL A 49 -1.66 -33.85 -6.27
N SER A 50 -0.38 -33.59 -5.98
CA SER A 50 0.01 -32.67 -4.92
C SER A 50 -0.37 -31.24 -5.28
N ASP A 51 -0.48 -30.37 -4.28
CA ASP A 51 -0.83 -28.96 -4.50
C ASP A 51 0.24 -28.25 -5.34
N ALA A 52 1.53 -28.58 -5.14
CA ALA A 52 2.61 -28.14 -6.02
C ALA A 52 2.41 -28.56 -7.49
N GLU A 53 1.92 -29.79 -7.76
CA GLU A 53 1.66 -30.23 -9.13
C GLU A 53 0.40 -29.56 -9.71
N ARG A 54 -0.57 -29.18 -8.88
CA ARG A 54 -1.73 -28.37 -9.30
C ARG A 54 -1.30 -26.95 -9.66
N LEU A 55 -0.54 -26.29 -8.78
CA LEU A 55 0.03 -24.97 -9.02
C LEU A 55 0.85 -24.95 -10.31
N GLN A 56 1.74 -25.92 -10.50
CA GLN A 56 2.56 -26.00 -11.71
C GLN A 56 1.72 -26.16 -12.99
N ARG A 57 0.58 -26.82 -12.94
CA ARG A 57 -0.35 -26.90 -14.09
C ARG A 57 -1.03 -25.57 -14.37
N VAL A 58 -1.39 -24.82 -13.34
CA VAL A 58 -1.95 -23.47 -13.45
C VAL A 58 -0.91 -22.52 -14.03
N LEU A 59 0.30 -22.49 -13.47
CA LEU A 59 1.41 -21.67 -13.95
C LEU A 59 1.73 -21.96 -15.43
N ASN A 60 1.81 -23.23 -15.82
CA ASN A 60 2.02 -23.59 -17.23
C ASN A 60 0.85 -23.18 -18.14
N ASN A 61 -0.38 -23.13 -17.64
CA ASN A 61 -1.54 -22.66 -18.40
C ASN A 61 -1.48 -21.14 -18.62
N ILE A 62 -1.10 -20.40 -17.58
CA ILE A 62 -1.02 -18.94 -17.57
C ILE A 62 0.19 -18.45 -18.38
N TYR A 63 1.38 -18.96 -18.08
CA TYR A 63 2.63 -18.45 -18.65
C TYR A 63 3.11 -19.23 -19.89
N GLY A 64 2.57 -20.42 -20.15
CA GLY A 64 3.03 -21.29 -21.24
C GLY A 64 4.47 -21.82 -21.07
N ARG A 65 5.11 -21.52 -19.93
CA ARG A 65 6.47 -21.89 -19.55
C ARG A 65 6.54 -22.17 -18.05
N GLU A 66 7.64 -22.79 -17.62
CA GLU A 66 7.98 -22.89 -16.21
C GLU A 66 8.40 -21.51 -15.69
N VAL A 67 7.82 -21.12 -14.56
CA VAL A 67 8.07 -19.87 -13.82
C VAL A 67 8.29 -20.22 -12.35
N THR A 68 9.04 -19.37 -11.66
CA THR A 68 9.31 -19.52 -10.23
C THR A 68 8.29 -18.70 -9.44
N ALA A 69 7.63 -19.36 -8.48
CA ALA A 69 6.60 -18.76 -7.66
C ALA A 69 6.88 -19.04 -6.19
N THR A 70 6.83 -18.00 -5.37
CA THR A 70 7.02 -18.07 -3.92
C THR A 70 5.69 -17.76 -3.24
N GLU A 71 5.27 -18.65 -2.32
CA GLU A 71 4.01 -18.50 -1.58
C GLU A 71 4.09 -17.35 -0.59
N VAL A 72 3.01 -16.54 -0.54
CA VAL A 72 2.92 -15.36 0.35
C VAL A 72 2.59 -15.76 1.79
N GLY A 73 1.87 -16.87 2.01
CA GLY A 73 1.45 -17.32 3.34
C GLY A 73 0.31 -16.49 3.92
N VAL A 74 -0.86 -16.52 3.28
CA VAL A 74 -1.99 -15.62 3.61
C VAL A 74 -2.51 -15.78 5.06
N ASP A 75 -2.44 -16.99 5.60
CA ASP A 75 -2.87 -17.33 6.96
C ASP A 75 -1.72 -17.35 7.99
N GLU A 76 -0.48 -17.05 7.56
CA GLU A 76 0.69 -17.04 8.43
C GLU A 76 0.90 -15.65 9.03
N HIS A 77 1.27 -15.61 10.32
CA HIS A 77 1.67 -14.37 10.97
C HIS A 77 2.85 -13.72 10.26
N ASN A 78 2.76 -12.41 10.08
CA ASN A 78 3.69 -11.61 9.31
C ASN A 78 3.96 -10.27 10.00
N ILE A 79 5.06 -9.61 9.61
CA ILE A 79 5.41 -8.28 10.11
C ILE A 79 4.47 -7.24 9.49
N GLY A 80 3.60 -6.64 10.30
CA GLY A 80 2.71 -5.57 9.86
C GLY A 80 3.38 -4.19 9.79
N SER A 81 4.33 -3.91 10.67
CA SER A 81 5.11 -2.66 10.69
C SER A 81 6.48 -2.89 11.33
N TYR A 82 7.42 -1.99 11.02
CA TYR A 82 8.78 -2.03 11.52
C TYR A 82 9.35 -0.61 11.58
N GLU A 83 9.91 -0.21 12.72
CA GLU A 83 10.54 1.10 12.89
C GLU A 83 11.79 1.00 13.79
N ILE A 84 12.92 1.56 13.33
CA ILE A 84 14.12 1.67 14.16
C ILE A 84 14.03 2.91 15.05
N ILE A 85 13.81 2.70 16.35
CA ILE A 85 13.74 3.77 17.36
C ILE A 85 15.13 4.23 17.78
N THR A 86 16.09 3.31 17.88
CA THR A 86 17.48 3.62 18.20
C THR A 86 18.42 2.84 17.30
N ASP A 87 19.15 3.56 16.45
CA ASP A 87 20.20 3.01 15.60
C ASP A 87 21.44 2.63 16.43
N GLY A 88 21.73 1.34 16.50
CA GLY A 88 22.90 0.78 17.16
C GLY A 88 24.18 0.86 16.31
N SER A 89 24.13 1.36 15.08
CA SER A 89 25.29 1.46 14.19
C SER A 89 26.37 2.35 14.79
N THR A 90 27.60 1.85 14.83
CA THR A 90 28.74 2.62 15.34
C THR A 90 29.49 3.31 14.21
N ALA A 91 30.25 4.37 14.52
CA ALA A 91 31.24 4.96 13.61
C ALA A 91 30.73 5.40 12.22
N GLY A 92 29.45 5.83 12.11
CA GLY A 92 28.87 6.31 10.86
C GLY A 92 28.46 5.19 9.89
N PHE A 93 28.43 3.93 10.33
CA PHE A 93 27.96 2.82 9.50
C PHE A 93 26.43 2.81 9.28
N GLY A 94 25.66 3.69 9.94
CA GLY A 94 24.21 3.81 9.71
C GLY A 94 23.89 4.14 8.24
N ASP A 95 24.65 5.05 7.62
CA ASP A 95 24.52 5.39 6.19
C ASP A 95 24.90 4.23 5.26
N SER A 96 25.57 3.21 5.79
CA SER A 96 25.96 2.00 5.06
C SER A 96 25.03 0.83 5.29
N MET A 97 23.95 0.98 6.07
CA MET A 97 22.88 -0.02 6.16
C MET A 97 22.12 -0.12 4.84
N ALA A 98 21.55 -1.29 4.55
CA ALA A 98 20.65 -1.43 3.41
C ALA A 98 19.43 -0.51 3.63
N GLU A 99 18.95 0.14 2.58
CA GLU A 99 17.83 1.08 2.69
C GLU A 99 16.57 0.35 3.17
N GLU A 100 16.37 -0.84 2.60
CA GLU A 100 15.24 -1.72 2.85
C GLU A 100 15.22 -2.26 4.30
N VAL A 101 16.37 -2.24 4.97
CA VAL A 101 16.47 -2.58 6.40
C VAL A 101 16.19 -1.38 7.29
N LYS A 102 16.55 -0.16 6.83
CA LYS A 102 16.32 1.08 7.58
C LYS A 102 14.84 1.46 7.56
N ASP A 103 14.20 1.38 6.41
CA ASP A 103 12.77 1.65 6.24
C ASP A 103 11.87 0.45 6.60
N GLY A 104 12.46 -0.74 6.80
CA GLY A 104 11.74 -1.95 7.19
C GLY A 104 11.06 -2.70 6.05
N SER A 105 11.11 -2.20 4.81
CA SER A 105 10.49 -2.83 3.63
C SER A 105 11.02 -4.24 3.35
N LEU A 106 12.22 -4.58 3.83
CA LEU A 106 12.76 -5.93 3.75
C LEU A 106 12.03 -6.92 4.68
N PHE A 107 11.33 -6.47 5.72
CA PHE A 107 10.69 -7.34 6.72
C PHE A 107 9.18 -7.27 6.69
N VAL A 108 8.61 -6.10 6.41
CA VAL A 108 7.16 -5.89 6.34
C VAL A 108 6.53 -6.87 5.34
N ARG A 109 5.40 -7.45 5.74
CA ARG A 109 4.62 -8.52 5.06
C ARG A 109 5.34 -9.86 4.92
N LYS A 110 6.50 -10.05 5.57
CA LYS A 110 7.19 -11.35 5.56
C LYS A 110 6.82 -12.21 6.76
N THR A 111 6.67 -13.50 6.52
CA THR A 111 6.48 -14.52 7.55
C THR A 111 7.80 -14.92 8.20
N GLU A 112 7.77 -15.64 9.33
CA GLU A 112 8.98 -16.15 10.00
C GLU A 112 9.89 -16.91 9.01
N SER A 113 9.31 -17.82 8.22
CA SER A 113 10.07 -18.64 7.27
C SER A 113 10.78 -17.79 6.20
N GLN A 114 10.11 -16.76 5.71
CA GLN A 114 10.66 -15.83 4.72
C GLN A 114 11.79 -14.99 5.33
N ILE A 115 11.62 -14.43 6.52
CA ILE A 115 12.69 -13.65 7.21
C ILE A 115 13.88 -14.55 7.53
N ARG A 116 13.61 -15.78 7.99
CA ARG A 116 14.64 -16.78 8.28
C ARG A 116 15.48 -17.11 7.05
N SER A 117 14.88 -17.14 5.85
CA SER A 117 15.60 -17.39 4.60
C SER A 117 16.63 -16.31 4.27
N LEU A 118 16.43 -15.06 4.72
CA LEU A 118 17.38 -13.96 4.59
C LEU A 118 18.60 -14.14 5.52
N LEU A 119 18.38 -14.74 6.69
CA LEU A 119 19.38 -14.88 7.76
C LEU A 119 20.20 -16.16 7.70
N ASN A 120 19.69 -17.24 7.08
CA ASN A 120 20.48 -18.44 6.86
C ASN A 120 19.87 -19.55 6.01
N PHE A 121 20.69 -20.08 5.11
CA PHE A 121 20.47 -21.30 4.34
C PHE A 121 21.00 -22.58 5.05
N ASP A 122 21.92 -22.46 6.04
CA ASP A 122 22.73 -23.60 6.56
C ASP A 122 22.74 -23.81 8.10
N GLY A 123 21.96 -23.04 8.88
CA GLY A 123 21.63 -23.38 10.27
C GLY A 123 22.52 -22.83 11.41
N GLU A 124 23.53 -21.99 11.14
CA GLU A 124 24.28 -21.24 12.19
C GLU A 124 24.26 -19.73 11.93
N PHE A 125 23.48 -18.96 12.70
CA PHE A 125 23.29 -17.50 12.52
C PHE A 125 24.60 -16.73 12.66
N THR A 126 25.25 -16.45 11.52
CA THR A 126 26.50 -15.70 11.43
C THR A 126 26.46 -14.77 10.22
N THR A 127 27.21 -13.67 10.27
CA THR A 127 27.27 -12.68 9.19
C THR A 127 27.99 -13.17 7.93
N GLY A 128 28.45 -14.42 7.89
CA GLY A 128 29.10 -15.01 6.72
C GLY A 128 28.14 -15.66 5.72
N ASN A 129 26.86 -15.82 6.08
CA ASN A 129 25.85 -16.57 5.32
C ASN A 129 24.57 -15.75 5.10
N LEU A 130 24.67 -14.43 5.04
CA LEU A 130 23.49 -13.58 4.83
C LEU A 130 23.10 -13.56 3.36
N GLY A 131 21.84 -13.27 3.07
CA GLY A 131 21.42 -12.87 1.72
C GLY A 131 22.27 -11.72 1.19
N ASP A 132 22.43 -11.66 -0.13
CA ASP A 132 23.22 -10.62 -0.80
C ASP A 132 22.70 -9.21 -0.45
N GLU A 133 21.39 -9.09 -0.18
CA GLU A 133 20.69 -7.87 0.23
C GLU A 133 21.17 -7.32 1.58
N LEU A 134 21.61 -8.20 2.49
CA LEU A 134 22.08 -7.81 3.83
C LEU A 134 23.59 -7.55 3.86
N HIS A 135 24.31 -7.88 2.79
CA HIS A 135 25.77 -7.77 2.67
C HIS A 135 26.23 -6.37 2.25
N THR A 136 25.99 -5.38 3.11
CA THR A 136 26.46 -3.98 2.91
C THR A 136 27.68 -3.65 3.77
N GLY A 137 28.14 -2.39 3.71
CA GLY A 137 29.19 -1.87 4.61
C GLY A 137 28.85 -1.95 6.11
N ALA A 138 27.57 -2.17 6.45
CA ALA A 138 27.04 -2.31 7.81
C ALA A 138 26.47 -3.71 8.10
N THR A 139 27.09 -4.78 7.59
CA THR A 139 26.59 -6.17 7.69
C THR A 139 26.15 -6.60 9.10
N ASN A 140 26.86 -6.19 10.16
CA ASN A 140 26.48 -6.54 11.54
C ASN A 140 25.22 -5.82 12.02
N SER A 141 25.00 -4.57 11.57
CA SER A 141 23.79 -3.80 11.87
C SER A 141 22.58 -4.44 11.17
N ASN A 142 22.71 -4.70 9.85
CA ASN A 142 21.66 -5.36 9.08
C ASN A 142 21.27 -6.73 9.68
N PHE A 143 22.26 -7.49 10.13
CA PHE A 143 22.04 -8.77 10.81
C PHE A 143 21.21 -8.62 12.09
N LEU A 144 21.53 -7.65 12.97
CA LEU A 144 20.78 -7.46 14.22
C LEU A 144 19.34 -7.03 13.96
N CYS A 145 19.11 -6.14 12.98
CA CYS A 145 17.78 -5.72 12.55
C CYS A 145 16.94 -6.89 12.02
N ALA A 146 17.50 -7.68 11.09
CA ALA A 146 16.82 -8.86 10.57
C ALA A 146 16.56 -9.91 11.66
N TYR A 147 17.48 -10.07 12.60
CA TYR A 147 17.35 -11.01 13.71
C TYR A 147 16.26 -10.57 14.71
N ALA A 148 16.09 -9.26 14.94
CA ALA A 148 14.98 -8.73 15.73
C ALA A 148 13.62 -8.99 15.07
N ALA A 149 13.51 -8.80 13.75
CA ALA A 149 12.30 -9.13 13.00
C ALA A 149 11.97 -10.63 13.07
N LEU A 150 12.99 -11.49 12.94
CA LEU A 150 12.81 -12.94 13.08
C LEU A 150 12.33 -13.32 14.49
N PHE A 151 12.91 -12.71 15.53
CA PHE A 151 12.46 -12.93 16.91
C PHE A 151 10.99 -12.56 17.10
N ALA A 152 10.56 -11.38 16.64
CA ALA A 152 9.18 -10.94 16.77
C ALA A 152 8.20 -11.89 16.04
N ALA A 153 8.51 -12.23 14.78
CA ALA A 153 7.67 -13.13 13.97
C ALA A 153 7.52 -14.52 14.60
N ALA A 154 8.62 -15.11 15.08
CA ALA A 154 8.62 -16.47 15.64
C ALA A 154 7.88 -16.61 16.97
N ASN A 155 7.79 -15.51 17.73
CA ASN A 155 7.24 -15.54 19.09
C ASN A 155 5.79 -15.03 19.18
N TYR A 156 5.12 -14.79 18.05
CA TYR A 156 3.73 -14.32 18.00
C TYR A 156 2.79 -15.20 18.85
N ASP A 157 2.76 -16.51 18.59
CA ASP A 157 1.87 -17.43 19.31
C ASP A 157 2.19 -17.49 20.82
N THR A 158 3.49 -17.42 21.16
CA THR A 158 3.96 -17.43 22.55
C THR A 158 3.52 -16.18 23.30
N ALA A 159 3.62 -15.00 22.67
CA ALA A 159 3.17 -13.75 23.24
C ALA A 159 1.63 -13.68 23.33
N LEU A 160 0.91 -14.16 22.32
CA LEU A 160 -0.56 -14.23 22.32
C LEU A 160 -1.10 -15.15 23.43
N ALA A 161 -0.40 -16.25 23.71
CA ALA A 161 -0.77 -17.18 24.78
C ALA A 161 -0.67 -16.57 26.19
N GLY A 162 -0.03 -15.41 26.34
CA GLY A 162 0.02 -14.65 27.59
C GLY A 162 0.72 -15.40 28.72
N ASP A 163 1.75 -16.19 28.41
CA ASP A 163 2.49 -16.98 29.40
C ASP A 163 3.33 -16.04 30.30
N THR A 164 2.67 -15.47 31.31
CA THR A 164 3.30 -14.63 32.34
C THR A 164 3.95 -15.54 33.37
N ASP A 165 5.26 -15.74 33.23
CA ASP A 165 6.00 -16.61 34.13
C ASP A 165 6.24 -15.87 35.46
N PHE A 166 5.38 -16.14 36.45
CA PHE A 166 5.46 -15.48 37.75
C PHE A 166 6.88 -15.58 38.36
N VAL A 167 7.38 -14.49 38.95
CA VAL A 167 8.61 -14.52 39.75
C VAL A 167 8.31 -14.88 41.21
N ARG A 168 9.32 -15.40 41.92
CA ARG A 168 9.24 -15.79 43.36
C ARG A 168 8.24 -16.93 43.66
N THR A 169 8.23 -17.96 42.82
CA THR A 169 7.24 -19.06 42.85
C THR A 169 7.60 -20.23 43.77
N LYS A 170 8.81 -20.25 44.34
CA LYS A 170 9.37 -21.42 45.05
C LYS A 170 8.45 -22.03 46.13
N PHE A 171 7.70 -21.19 46.83
CA PHE A 171 6.78 -21.61 47.90
C PHE A 171 5.31 -21.44 47.52
N ILE A 172 5.02 -21.09 46.27
CA ILE A 172 3.70 -20.85 45.72
C ILE A 172 3.28 -22.04 44.87
N ASP A 173 2.03 -22.46 45.06
CA ASP A 173 1.35 -23.44 44.23
C ASP A 173 0.65 -22.67 43.10
N LEU A 174 1.30 -22.62 41.93
CA LEU A 174 0.83 -21.86 40.78
C LEU A 174 -0.48 -22.40 40.22
N GLU A 175 -0.72 -23.72 40.30
CA GLU A 175 -1.96 -24.33 39.79
C GLU A 175 -3.21 -23.84 40.54
N ASN A 176 -3.04 -23.39 41.79
CA ASN A 176 -4.12 -22.91 42.65
C ASN A 176 -3.99 -21.42 43.00
N THR A 177 -3.07 -20.70 42.36
CA THR A 177 -2.91 -19.26 42.50
C THR A 177 -3.58 -18.55 41.32
N SER A 178 -4.32 -17.48 41.59
CA SER A 178 -5.02 -16.71 40.56
C SER A 178 -4.95 -15.22 40.86
N TYR A 179 -5.27 -14.38 39.88
CA TYR A 179 -5.37 -12.93 40.06
C TYR A 179 -6.59 -12.35 39.32
N GLU A 180 -7.00 -11.16 39.74
CA GLU A 180 -8.03 -10.34 39.08
C GLU A 180 -7.56 -8.89 39.07
N VAL A 181 -7.75 -8.20 37.93
CA VAL A 181 -7.41 -6.78 37.77
C VAL A 181 -8.69 -5.95 37.87
N ASP A 182 -8.74 -5.02 38.81
CA ASP A 182 -9.85 -4.07 39.01
C ASP A 182 -9.31 -2.63 39.02
N GLY A 183 -9.29 -2.01 37.84
CA GLY A 183 -8.72 -0.68 37.62
C GLY A 183 -7.22 -0.64 37.92
N ASN A 184 -6.82 0.17 38.91
CA ASN A 184 -5.42 0.29 39.35
C ASN A 184 -5.00 -0.77 40.38
N ASN A 185 -5.92 -1.66 40.78
CA ASN A 185 -5.67 -2.69 41.79
C ASN A 185 -5.53 -4.07 41.14
N VAL A 186 -4.60 -4.88 41.64
CA VAL A 186 -4.50 -6.30 41.32
C VAL A 186 -4.75 -7.09 42.59
N VAL A 187 -5.73 -7.99 42.55
CA VAL A 187 -6.10 -8.87 43.66
C VAL A 187 -5.53 -10.26 43.39
N PHE A 188 -4.52 -10.66 44.15
CA PHE A 188 -3.92 -11.99 44.09
C PHE A 188 -4.59 -12.92 45.10
N THR A 189 -5.06 -14.08 44.66
CA THR A 189 -5.43 -15.21 45.51
C THR A 189 -4.30 -16.24 45.46
N ILE A 190 -3.43 -16.22 46.45
CA ILE A 190 -2.16 -16.96 46.47
C ILE A 190 -2.30 -18.23 47.29
N ALA A 191 -1.97 -19.36 46.68
CA ALA A 191 -1.92 -20.65 47.34
C ALA A 191 -0.46 -21.06 47.63
N SER A 192 -0.15 -21.51 48.83
CA SER A 192 1.19 -22.00 49.17
C SER A 192 1.40 -23.48 48.82
N ASN A 193 2.62 -23.91 48.52
CA ASN A 193 2.97 -25.32 48.36
C ASN A 193 2.76 -26.14 49.66
N ALA A 194 2.07 -27.28 49.57
CA ALA A 194 1.92 -28.21 50.68
C ALA A 194 3.21 -29.03 50.89
N ASN A 195 4.15 -28.53 51.71
CA ASN A 195 5.40 -29.22 52.01
C ASN A 195 5.32 -30.01 53.32
N GLY A 196 5.93 -31.21 53.40
CA GLY A 196 5.80 -32.17 54.52
C GLY A 196 6.24 -31.72 55.94
N LEU A 197 6.54 -30.43 56.13
CA LEU A 197 6.79 -29.76 57.42
C LEU A 197 5.58 -28.94 57.90
N ILE A 198 4.63 -28.61 57.01
CA ILE A 198 3.35 -27.95 57.27
C ILE A 198 2.21 -28.90 56.86
N TRP A 199 1.14 -28.94 57.64
CA TRP A 199 0.10 -29.97 57.52
C TRP A 199 -1.12 -29.54 56.67
N GLY A 200 -1.00 -28.44 55.91
CA GLY A 200 -2.04 -27.92 55.00
C GLY A 200 -1.60 -26.69 54.19
N GLN A 201 -2.35 -26.37 53.14
CA GLN A 201 -2.12 -25.23 52.23
C GLN A 201 -2.69 -23.93 52.81
N PHE A 202 -1.92 -22.84 52.73
CA PHE A 202 -2.39 -21.48 53.00
C PHE A 202 -2.98 -20.87 51.73
N ILE A 203 -4.10 -20.17 51.89
CA ILE A 203 -4.68 -19.32 50.85
C ILE A 203 -4.72 -17.89 51.40
N ILE A 204 -4.10 -16.97 50.67
CA ILE A 204 -3.90 -15.59 51.09
C ILE A 204 -4.35 -14.67 49.94
N SER A 205 -5.27 -13.76 50.25
CA SER A 205 -5.69 -12.69 49.34
C SER A 205 -4.80 -11.48 49.59
N VAL A 206 -4.15 -10.94 48.55
CA VAL A 206 -3.33 -9.73 48.63
C VAL A 206 -3.78 -8.76 47.55
N THR A 207 -4.16 -7.56 47.93
CA THR A 207 -4.49 -6.49 46.98
C THR A 207 -3.33 -5.52 46.90
N VAL A 208 -2.78 -5.34 45.71
CA VAL A 208 -1.76 -4.33 45.43
C VAL A 208 -2.40 -3.20 44.64
N GLY A 209 -2.31 -1.98 45.16
CA GLY A 209 -2.92 -0.79 44.57
C GLY A 209 -1.90 0.14 43.92
N GLU A 210 -2.38 1.31 43.53
CA GLU A 210 -1.60 2.34 42.83
C GLU A 210 -0.28 2.69 43.56
N GLY A 211 0.83 2.68 42.81
CA GLY A 211 2.17 2.89 43.36
C GLY A 211 2.87 1.62 43.84
N GLY A 212 2.33 0.43 43.56
CA GLY A 212 2.98 -0.85 43.89
C GLY A 212 3.01 -1.10 45.39
N VAL A 213 1.93 -0.76 46.10
CA VAL A 213 1.82 -0.93 47.56
C VAL A 213 0.65 -1.82 47.93
N ILE A 214 0.80 -2.62 48.98
CA ILE A 214 -0.28 -3.48 49.48
C ILE A 214 -1.35 -2.61 50.13
N THR A 215 -2.59 -2.71 49.65
CA THR A 215 -3.76 -1.98 50.16
C THR A 215 -4.69 -2.86 51.00
N ASP A 216 -4.62 -4.18 50.82
CA ASP A 216 -5.36 -5.17 51.61
C ASP A 216 -4.62 -6.51 51.67
N TYR A 217 -4.75 -7.24 52.79
CA TYR A 217 -4.13 -8.54 53.00
C TYR A 217 -5.00 -9.40 53.93
N ILE A 218 -5.45 -10.56 53.43
CA ILE A 218 -6.37 -11.45 54.15
C ILE A 218 -5.95 -12.90 54.03
N ILE A 219 -5.74 -13.59 55.16
CA ILE A 219 -5.58 -15.04 55.18
C ILE A 219 -6.97 -15.69 55.14
N THR A 220 -7.36 -16.25 53.99
CA THR A 220 -8.67 -16.88 53.79
C THR A 220 -8.69 -18.34 54.22
N GLN A 221 -7.53 -19.01 54.16
CA GLN A 221 -7.33 -20.34 54.71
C GLN A 221 -5.99 -20.42 55.44
N ASN A 222 -6.04 -20.67 56.75
CA ASN A 222 -4.84 -20.95 57.55
C ASN A 222 -4.52 -22.45 57.45
N GLY A 223 -3.45 -22.80 56.74
CA GLY A 223 -3.04 -24.19 56.45
C GLY A 223 -2.61 -25.03 57.66
N SER A 224 -2.91 -24.60 58.89
CA SER A 224 -2.59 -25.38 60.08
C SER A 224 -3.62 -26.49 60.35
N SER A 225 -3.17 -27.75 60.37
CA SER A 225 -4.02 -28.83 60.89
C SER A 225 -4.02 -28.80 62.41
N GLN A 226 -5.21 -28.79 63.02
CA GLN A 226 -5.43 -28.81 64.47
C GLN A 226 -4.65 -29.94 65.17
N MET A 227 -3.68 -29.59 66.02
CA MET A 227 -3.38 -30.44 67.18
C MET A 227 -4.53 -30.27 68.19
N PRO A 228 -4.91 -31.30 68.97
CA PRO A 228 -6.14 -31.28 69.76
C PRO A 228 -6.25 -30.19 70.84
N GLU A 229 -5.20 -29.39 71.09
CA GLU A 229 -5.15 -28.41 72.19
C GLU A 229 -4.55 -27.03 71.83
N GLN A 230 -4.13 -26.75 70.58
CA GLN A 230 -3.64 -25.42 70.15
C GLN A 230 -3.89 -25.16 68.65
N ASP A 231 -4.50 -24.02 68.32
CA ASP A 231 -4.59 -23.49 66.96
C ASP A 231 -3.28 -22.76 66.62
N TYR A 232 -2.58 -23.14 65.55
CA TYR A 232 -1.33 -22.47 65.17
C TYR A 232 -1.57 -21.03 64.66
N GLY A 233 -2.81 -20.67 64.31
CA GLY A 233 -3.18 -19.28 64.07
C GLY A 233 -2.92 -18.38 65.28
N ASP A 234 -3.13 -18.89 66.50
CA ASP A 234 -2.86 -18.16 67.75
C ASP A 234 -1.35 -18.01 68.04
N LEU A 235 -0.51 -18.74 67.30
CA LEU A 235 0.95 -18.73 67.42
C LEU A 235 1.63 -17.91 66.32
N MET A 236 0.89 -17.47 65.29
CA MET A 236 1.39 -16.53 64.28
C MET A 236 1.64 -15.16 64.91
N ASN A 237 2.53 -14.38 64.30
CA ASN A 237 2.68 -12.99 64.71
C ASN A 237 1.38 -12.24 64.39
N GLY A 238 0.84 -11.52 65.37
CA GLY A 238 -0.43 -10.79 65.23
C GLY A 238 -0.44 -9.85 64.02
N SER A 239 0.68 -9.18 63.72
CA SER A 239 0.77 -8.25 62.59
C SER A 239 0.83 -8.91 61.21
N VAL A 240 1.21 -10.20 61.15
CA VAL A 240 1.13 -10.99 59.91
C VAL A 240 -0.29 -11.55 59.73
N LEU A 241 -0.92 -11.93 60.85
CA LEU A 241 -2.26 -12.51 60.85
C LEU A 241 -3.34 -11.49 60.45
N ASP A 242 -3.22 -10.25 60.91
CA ASP A 242 -4.15 -9.16 60.60
C ASP A 242 -3.73 -8.27 59.42
N GLY A 243 -2.62 -8.60 58.74
CA GLY A 243 -2.12 -7.88 57.57
C GLY A 243 -1.42 -6.54 57.86
N SER A 244 -1.47 -6.04 59.11
CA SER A 244 -0.95 -4.70 59.47
C SER A 244 0.57 -4.55 59.29
N LEU A 245 1.31 -5.65 59.16
CA LEU A 245 2.73 -5.63 58.81
C LEU A 245 2.98 -5.21 57.35
N PHE A 246 2.02 -5.47 56.46
CA PHE A 246 2.17 -5.39 55.01
C PHE A 246 1.44 -4.19 54.40
N GLU A 247 0.32 -3.76 54.99
CA GLU A 247 -0.45 -2.60 54.50
C GLU A 247 0.43 -1.34 54.35
N GLY A 248 0.36 -0.73 53.18
CA GLY A 248 1.10 0.48 52.82
C GLY A 248 2.57 0.26 52.49
N LYS A 249 3.03 -0.99 52.39
CA LYS A 249 4.42 -1.31 51.97
C LYS A 249 4.52 -1.68 50.50
N ASP A 250 5.64 -1.28 49.91
CA ASP A 250 6.12 -1.68 48.59
C ASP A 250 7.04 -2.91 48.69
N GLU A 251 7.56 -3.38 47.55
CA GLU A 251 8.44 -4.55 47.48
C GLU A 251 9.66 -4.40 48.40
N GLN A 252 10.31 -3.22 48.37
CA GLN A 252 11.48 -2.94 49.20
C GLN A 252 11.13 -2.98 50.70
N GLY A 253 9.98 -2.43 51.10
CA GLY A 253 9.50 -2.45 52.47
C GLY A 253 9.16 -3.86 52.99
N ILE A 254 8.83 -4.80 52.09
CA ILE A 254 8.67 -6.22 52.42
C ILE A 254 10.02 -6.95 52.41
N LEU A 255 10.95 -6.60 51.51
CA LEU A 255 12.29 -7.18 51.49
C LEU A 255 13.04 -6.94 52.81
N GLU A 256 12.83 -5.81 53.49
CA GLU A 256 13.38 -5.53 54.82
C GLU A 256 12.92 -6.52 55.92
N VAL A 257 11.83 -7.27 55.69
CA VAL A 257 11.35 -8.34 56.58
C VAL A 257 12.21 -9.60 56.47
N PHE A 258 12.97 -9.73 55.38
CA PHE A 258 13.93 -10.80 55.13
C PHE A 258 15.37 -10.27 55.29
N SER A 259 16.26 -11.07 55.88
CA SER A 259 17.68 -10.74 55.97
C SER A 259 18.38 -10.89 54.61
N GLU A 260 19.50 -10.19 54.43
CA GLU A 260 20.29 -10.17 53.18
C GLU A 260 20.80 -11.55 52.70
N GLU A 261 20.71 -12.62 53.52
CA GLU A 261 21.21 -13.96 53.20
C GLU A 261 20.22 -14.84 52.37
N GLY A 262 19.12 -14.27 51.88
CA GLY A 262 18.17 -14.92 50.94
C GLY A 262 16.79 -15.23 51.53
N PHE A 263 15.88 -15.84 50.74
CA PHE A 263 14.49 -16.13 51.14
C PHE A 263 14.31 -17.54 51.72
N THR A 264 14.65 -17.69 52.99
CA THR A 264 14.47 -18.94 53.75
C THR A 264 13.77 -18.63 55.07
N VAL A 265 13.26 -19.68 55.73
CA VAL A 265 12.59 -19.52 57.03
C VAL A 265 13.57 -19.07 58.11
N ASP A 266 14.86 -19.40 57.97
CA ASP A 266 15.91 -19.02 58.92
C ASP A 266 16.37 -17.56 58.74
N THR A 267 15.98 -16.92 57.64
CA THR A 267 16.39 -15.57 57.26
C THR A 267 15.29 -14.53 57.43
N ILE A 268 14.10 -14.89 57.94
CA ILE A 268 13.07 -13.90 58.29
C ILE A 268 13.47 -13.13 59.56
N ASP A 269 13.03 -11.87 59.70
CA ASP A 269 13.26 -11.07 60.91
C ASP A 269 12.93 -11.90 62.16
N SER A 270 13.86 -11.90 63.11
CA SER A 270 13.73 -12.51 64.44
C SER A 270 12.43 -12.12 65.17
N SER A 271 11.84 -10.96 64.87
CA SER A 271 10.53 -10.54 65.40
C SER A 271 9.35 -11.41 64.92
N LEU A 272 9.53 -12.11 63.79
CA LEU A 272 8.59 -13.06 63.20
C LEU A 272 8.92 -14.53 63.52
N ALA A 273 10.02 -14.79 64.23
CA ALA A 273 10.39 -16.13 64.70
C ALA A 273 9.55 -16.56 65.93
N THR A 274 8.24 -16.76 65.72
CA THR A 274 7.28 -17.20 66.75
C THR A 274 7.09 -18.73 66.75
N GLY A 275 6.17 -19.23 67.59
CA GLY A 275 5.76 -20.64 67.56
C GLY A 275 5.20 -21.12 66.21
N ALA A 276 4.92 -20.21 65.27
CA ALA A 276 4.50 -20.48 63.89
C ALA A 276 5.41 -19.78 62.85
N THR A 277 6.72 -19.84 63.03
CA THR A 277 7.72 -19.16 62.16
C THR A 277 7.52 -19.46 60.67
N TYR A 278 7.26 -20.72 60.29
CA TYR A 278 7.00 -21.10 58.89
C TYR A 278 5.75 -20.43 58.30
N SER A 279 4.68 -20.32 59.08
CA SER A 279 3.45 -19.66 58.64
C SER A 279 3.66 -18.15 58.48
N ASN A 280 4.43 -17.52 59.39
CA ASN A 280 4.78 -16.11 59.25
C ASN A 280 5.65 -15.87 58.00
N PHE A 281 6.56 -16.79 57.69
CA PHE A 281 7.37 -16.76 56.48
C PHE A 281 6.52 -16.84 55.21
N LEU A 282 5.58 -17.78 55.12
CA LEU A 282 4.71 -17.90 53.95
C LEU A 282 3.82 -16.68 53.77
N GLY A 283 3.33 -16.07 54.85
CA GLY A 283 2.57 -14.83 54.79
C GLY A 283 3.38 -13.67 54.19
N ALA A 284 4.60 -13.46 54.69
CA ALA A 284 5.50 -12.45 54.15
C ALA A 284 5.95 -12.75 52.71
N TYR A 285 6.14 -14.03 52.37
CA TYR A 285 6.54 -14.45 51.02
C TYR A 285 5.41 -14.28 50.00
N ALA A 286 4.15 -14.51 50.39
CA ALA A 286 2.99 -14.24 49.54
C ALA A 286 2.79 -12.74 49.27
N ALA A 287 2.96 -11.89 50.28
CA ALA A 287 2.96 -10.43 50.11
C ALA A 287 4.05 -9.98 49.12
N LEU A 288 5.25 -10.55 49.24
CA LEU A 288 6.38 -10.26 48.36
C LEU A 288 6.16 -10.77 46.92
N PHE A 289 5.53 -11.93 46.77
CA PHE A 289 5.12 -12.48 45.47
C PHE A 289 4.12 -11.54 44.76
N ALA A 290 3.07 -11.10 45.45
CA ALA A 290 2.09 -10.17 44.87
C ALA A 290 2.74 -8.87 44.37
N LEU A 291 3.61 -8.29 45.19
CA LEU A 291 4.30 -7.04 44.85
C LEU A 291 5.26 -7.20 43.67
N ALA A 292 6.05 -8.28 43.65
CA ALA A 292 7.04 -8.51 42.61
C ALA A 292 6.43 -8.80 41.23
N ASN A 293 5.16 -9.22 41.18
CA ASN A 293 4.43 -9.50 39.95
C ASN A 293 3.37 -8.43 39.63
N TYR A 294 3.24 -7.37 40.45
CA TYR A 294 2.19 -6.35 40.28
C TYR A 294 2.37 -5.55 38.98
N ASP A 295 3.58 -5.04 38.73
CA ASP A 295 3.83 -4.18 37.57
C ASP A 295 3.72 -4.97 36.25
N GLU A 296 4.14 -6.24 36.25
CA GLU A 296 4.02 -7.14 35.09
C GLU A 296 2.55 -7.48 34.77
N ILE A 297 1.74 -7.74 35.79
CA ILE A 297 0.31 -8.05 35.62
C ILE A 297 -0.51 -6.79 35.30
N LYS A 298 -0.07 -5.62 35.77
CA LYS A 298 -0.73 -4.34 35.48
C LYS A 298 -0.32 -3.76 34.12
N GLY A 299 0.91 -3.99 33.68
CA GLY A 299 1.53 -3.33 32.52
C GLY A 299 1.31 -4.01 31.16
N GLY A 300 0.74 -5.22 31.12
CA GLY A 300 0.89 -6.09 29.95
C GLY A 300 2.27 -6.75 29.95
N ALA A 301 2.35 -8.01 29.56
CA ALA A 301 3.48 -8.88 29.86
C ALA A 301 4.82 -8.35 29.30
N ALA A 302 5.86 -8.31 30.15
CA ALA A 302 7.23 -8.35 29.65
C ALA A 302 7.52 -9.78 29.16
N VAL A 303 8.26 -9.91 28.06
CA VAL A 303 8.63 -11.23 27.54
C VAL A 303 9.75 -11.79 28.43
N SER A 304 9.42 -12.56 29.47
CA SER A 304 10.39 -13.01 30.48
C SER A 304 11.15 -14.28 30.06
N GLU A 305 12.39 -14.44 30.56
CA GLU A 305 13.37 -15.51 30.26
C GLU A 305 12.87 -16.97 30.43
N GLY A 306 11.63 -17.19 30.89
CA GLY A 306 11.06 -18.50 31.19
C GLY A 306 10.18 -19.11 30.10
N ALA A 307 9.67 -18.31 29.17
CA ALA A 307 9.00 -18.81 27.98
C ALA A 307 10.03 -19.50 27.06
N GLU A 308 9.68 -20.62 26.41
CA GLU A 308 10.53 -21.28 25.40
C GLU A 308 10.52 -20.41 24.12
N LEU A 309 11.12 -19.23 24.21
CA LEU A 309 11.19 -18.25 23.14
C LEU A 309 12.25 -18.66 22.12
N ASP A 310 11.87 -18.59 20.86
CA ASP A 310 12.79 -18.83 19.76
C ASP A 310 13.65 -17.60 19.48
N TYR A 311 14.86 -17.85 18.97
CA TYR A 311 15.79 -16.81 18.49
C TYR A 311 16.19 -15.75 19.53
N THR A 312 16.42 -16.11 20.78
CA THR A 312 16.79 -15.14 21.85
C THR A 312 18.27 -14.70 21.87
N GLN A 313 19.16 -15.38 21.13
CA GLN A 313 20.62 -15.25 21.27
C GLN A 313 21.16 -13.81 21.21
N TYR A 314 20.58 -12.96 20.37
CA TYR A 314 21.01 -11.57 20.18
C TYR A 314 19.99 -10.54 20.69
N ILE A 315 19.03 -10.97 21.51
CA ILE A 315 17.95 -10.13 22.06
C ILE A 315 18.21 -9.89 23.55
N ASP A 316 18.11 -8.64 23.99
CA ASP A 316 18.07 -8.27 25.40
C ASP A 316 16.63 -8.41 25.91
N LEU A 317 16.31 -9.62 26.39
CA LEU A 317 14.98 -9.95 26.91
C LEU A 317 14.59 -9.07 28.10
N GLY A 318 15.55 -8.57 28.88
CA GLY A 318 15.26 -7.69 30.03
C GLY A 318 14.82 -6.29 29.64
N GLN A 319 14.96 -5.91 28.37
CA GLN A 319 14.53 -4.62 27.82
C GLN A 319 13.52 -4.77 26.68
N THR A 320 13.24 -6.01 26.23
CA THR A 320 12.28 -6.30 25.17
C THR A 320 10.87 -6.47 25.76
N THR A 321 9.88 -5.81 25.16
CA THR A 321 8.47 -5.87 25.60
C THR A 321 7.57 -6.29 24.45
N ALA A 322 6.40 -6.86 24.78
CA ALA A 322 5.36 -7.20 23.82
C ALA A 322 4.00 -6.78 24.35
N THR A 323 3.20 -6.13 23.52
CA THR A 323 1.82 -5.71 23.84
C THR A 323 0.87 -6.45 22.92
N VAL A 324 -0.05 -7.23 23.50
CA VAL A 324 -1.05 -7.98 22.73
C VAL A 324 -2.25 -7.07 22.46
N ASN A 325 -2.60 -6.91 21.18
CA ASN A 325 -3.81 -6.24 20.70
C ASN A 325 -4.83 -7.28 20.21
N GLU A 326 -5.97 -6.82 19.68
CA GLU A 326 -7.06 -7.71 19.21
C GLU A 326 -6.58 -8.67 18.10
N ASP A 327 -5.83 -8.15 17.10
CA ASP A 327 -5.37 -8.92 15.93
C ASP A 327 -3.85 -8.85 15.67
N SER A 328 -3.11 -8.20 16.57
CA SER A 328 -1.67 -7.98 16.42
C SER A 328 -0.92 -8.02 17.75
N ILE A 329 0.41 -8.07 17.67
CA ILE A 329 1.31 -7.93 18.82
C ILE A 329 2.36 -6.88 18.48
N ASP A 330 2.45 -5.84 19.32
CA ASP A 330 3.46 -4.80 19.19
C ASP A 330 4.65 -5.12 20.08
N TYR A 331 5.78 -5.40 19.47
CA TYR A 331 7.05 -5.61 20.15
C TYR A 331 7.87 -4.33 20.17
N THR A 332 8.50 -4.04 21.31
CA THR A 332 9.69 -3.19 21.34
C THR A 332 10.88 -4.10 21.58
N VAL A 333 11.57 -4.49 20.50
CA VAL A 333 12.70 -5.42 20.55
C VAL A 333 13.99 -4.64 20.79
N VAL A 334 14.71 -5.03 21.84
CA VAL A 334 16.05 -4.51 22.11
C VAL A 334 17.08 -5.58 21.81
N THR A 335 18.01 -5.30 20.91
CA THR A 335 19.09 -6.24 20.58
C THR A 335 20.29 -6.06 21.49
N THR A 336 21.07 -7.13 21.65
CA THR A 336 22.41 -7.04 22.24
C THR A 336 23.42 -6.50 21.21
N SER A 337 24.55 -5.97 21.68
CA SER A 337 25.63 -5.57 20.77
C SER A 337 26.29 -6.80 20.12
N TYR A 338 26.54 -6.75 18.81
CA TYR A 338 27.21 -7.82 18.08
C TYR A 338 28.32 -7.29 17.16
N GLY A 339 29.53 -7.86 17.29
CA GLY A 339 30.67 -7.46 16.48
C GLY A 339 31.04 -5.99 16.68
N ARG A 340 30.82 -5.16 15.64
CA ARG A 340 31.02 -3.69 15.70
C ARG A 340 29.70 -2.92 15.87
N ALA A 341 28.55 -3.57 15.80
CA ALA A 341 27.26 -2.95 16.02
C ALA A 341 26.94 -2.87 17.53
N GLY A 342 26.39 -1.74 17.96
CA GLY A 342 25.77 -1.56 19.27
C GLY A 342 24.38 -2.19 19.33
N ALA A 343 23.69 -1.98 20.45
CA ALA A 343 22.30 -2.41 20.64
C ALA A 343 21.36 -1.53 19.81
N PHE A 344 20.35 -2.15 19.21
CA PHE A 344 19.23 -1.48 18.53
C PHE A 344 17.98 -1.56 19.38
N THR A 345 17.13 -0.56 19.28
CA THR A 345 15.73 -0.61 19.75
C THR A 345 14.84 -0.48 18.52
N ILE A 346 13.93 -1.43 18.33
CA ILE A 346 13.12 -1.55 17.12
C ILE A 346 11.68 -1.84 17.55
N ASP A 347 10.74 -1.03 17.09
CA ASP A 347 9.32 -1.31 17.26
C ASP A 347 8.83 -2.15 16.06
N ILE A 348 8.15 -3.25 16.35
CA ILE A 348 7.72 -4.25 15.36
C ILE A 348 6.31 -4.70 15.68
N THR A 349 5.35 -4.45 14.79
CA THR A 349 4.01 -5.04 14.89
C THR A 349 3.97 -6.34 14.11
N VAL A 350 3.54 -7.43 14.73
CA VAL A 350 3.27 -8.72 14.08
C VAL A 350 1.77 -8.94 14.01
N ARG A 351 1.23 -9.22 12.83
CA ARG A 351 -0.20 -9.51 12.60
C ARG A 351 -0.44 -11.02 12.61
N GLY A 352 -1.66 -11.44 12.96
CA GLY A 352 -2.05 -12.86 12.95
C GLY A 352 -2.16 -13.50 11.56
N GLY A 353 -2.13 -12.69 10.49
CA GLY A 353 -2.30 -13.09 9.11
C GLY A 353 -2.66 -11.88 8.25
N PHE A 354 -2.92 -12.09 6.97
CA PHE A 354 -3.50 -11.06 6.11
C PHE A 354 -5.04 -11.10 6.18
N GLU A 355 -5.69 -9.97 5.88
CA GLU A 355 -7.14 -9.98 5.63
C GLU A 355 -7.42 -10.81 4.37
N THR A 356 -8.39 -11.72 4.45
CA THR A 356 -8.71 -12.65 3.36
C THR A 356 -10.20 -12.68 3.04
N GLU A 357 -11.06 -12.06 3.85
CA GLU A 357 -12.49 -11.99 3.64
C GLU A 357 -12.89 -10.56 3.26
N TYR A 358 -13.43 -10.40 2.06
CA TYR A 358 -13.80 -9.10 1.52
C TYR A 358 -15.26 -9.09 1.08
N THR A 359 -15.86 -7.91 1.01
CA THR A 359 -17.17 -7.80 0.39
C THR A 359 -17.10 -8.21 -1.08
N GLY A 360 -17.82 -9.27 -1.43
CA GLY A 360 -17.85 -9.82 -2.78
C GLY A 360 -16.96 -11.04 -2.99
N GLY A 361 -16.07 -11.42 -2.07
CA GLY A 361 -15.24 -12.60 -2.23
C GLY A 361 -14.23 -12.85 -1.11
N SER A 362 -13.41 -13.89 -1.27
CA SER A 362 -12.34 -14.22 -0.33
C SER A 362 -11.07 -14.71 -1.03
N ILE A 363 -9.93 -14.60 -0.36
CA ILE A 363 -8.62 -15.04 -0.81
C ILE A 363 -8.36 -16.46 -0.29
N ASN A 364 -8.01 -17.39 -1.19
CA ASN A 364 -7.66 -18.76 -0.80
C ASN A 364 -6.14 -18.98 -0.76
N SER A 365 -5.38 -18.28 -1.60
CA SER A 365 -3.91 -18.35 -1.64
C SER A 365 -3.33 -17.26 -2.56
N ALA A 366 -2.11 -16.81 -2.30
CA ALA A 366 -1.39 -15.87 -3.16
C ALA A 366 0.09 -16.26 -3.32
N TYR A 367 0.65 -15.94 -4.49
CA TYR A 367 2.03 -16.26 -4.86
C TYR A 367 2.70 -15.05 -5.53
N TYR A 368 3.91 -14.73 -5.12
CA TYR A 368 4.79 -13.79 -5.83
C TYR A 368 5.51 -14.52 -6.97
N ILE A 369 5.49 -13.94 -8.16
CA ILE A 369 6.11 -14.51 -9.36
C ILE A 369 7.45 -13.81 -9.59
N GLU A 370 8.55 -14.51 -9.32
CA GLU A 370 9.91 -13.93 -9.32
C GLU A 370 10.36 -13.52 -10.73
N ASP A 371 9.80 -14.15 -11.76
CA ASP A 371 10.17 -13.93 -13.15
C ASP A 371 9.72 -12.57 -13.72
N ASP A 372 8.62 -12.01 -13.21
CA ASP A 372 7.99 -10.78 -13.72
C ASP A 372 7.62 -9.77 -12.63
N GLY A 373 7.71 -10.13 -11.35
CA GLY A 373 7.38 -9.26 -10.22
C GLY A 373 5.89 -9.15 -9.93
N ASN A 374 5.05 -9.97 -10.57
CA ASN A 374 3.59 -9.94 -10.43
C ASN A 374 3.10 -10.87 -9.31
N TYR A 375 1.82 -10.74 -8.95
CA TYR A 375 1.16 -11.64 -8.01
C TYR A 375 0.14 -12.54 -8.71
N LEU A 376 0.21 -13.84 -8.44
CA LEU A 376 -0.81 -14.81 -8.80
C LEU A 376 -1.71 -15.09 -7.59
N VAL A 377 -2.97 -14.68 -7.67
CA VAL A 377 -3.93 -14.78 -6.56
C VAL A 377 -5.04 -15.77 -6.90
N ASN A 378 -5.35 -16.68 -5.99
CA ASN A 378 -6.54 -17.53 -6.04
C ASN A 378 -7.64 -16.92 -5.17
N ALA A 379 -8.68 -16.40 -5.81
CA ALA A 379 -9.77 -15.72 -5.12
C ALA A 379 -11.12 -16.35 -5.46
N THR A 380 -12.00 -16.45 -4.48
CA THR A 380 -13.39 -16.91 -4.63
C THR A 380 -14.33 -15.72 -4.62
N GLY A 381 -14.99 -15.44 -5.74
CA GLY A 381 -16.01 -14.42 -5.81
C GLY A 381 -17.42 -14.96 -5.59
N THR A 382 -18.25 -14.12 -4.98
CA THR A 382 -19.64 -14.40 -4.60
C THR A 382 -20.65 -13.66 -5.49
N GLY A 383 -21.95 -13.73 -5.18
CA GLY A 383 -22.98 -13.04 -5.98
C GLY A 383 -23.34 -13.73 -7.30
N GLY A 384 -22.96 -15.00 -7.48
CA GLY A 384 -23.26 -15.78 -8.67
C GLY A 384 -24.69 -16.34 -8.73
N PHE A 385 -24.96 -17.18 -9.75
CA PHE A 385 -26.32 -17.67 -9.98
C PHE A 385 -26.85 -18.45 -8.76
N SER A 386 -28.05 -18.09 -8.26
CA SER A 386 -28.64 -18.68 -7.06
C SER A 386 -27.72 -18.64 -5.81
N GLY A 387 -26.92 -17.58 -5.66
CA GLY A 387 -25.96 -17.45 -4.56
C GLY A 387 -24.71 -18.33 -4.72
N GLY A 388 -24.48 -18.85 -5.93
CA GLY A 388 -23.28 -19.62 -6.25
C GLY A 388 -22.01 -18.75 -6.28
N THR A 389 -20.85 -19.41 -6.27
CA THR A 389 -19.53 -18.77 -6.31
C THR A 389 -18.73 -19.18 -7.54
N VAL A 390 -17.69 -18.41 -7.86
CA VAL A 390 -16.68 -18.77 -8.87
C VAL A 390 -15.30 -18.47 -8.27
N THR A 391 -14.38 -19.43 -8.37
CA THR A 391 -13.00 -19.27 -7.93
C THR A 391 -12.10 -19.09 -9.15
N CYS A 392 -11.29 -18.03 -9.13
CA CYS A 392 -10.41 -17.63 -10.22
C CYS A 392 -8.95 -17.57 -9.74
N TRP A 393 -8.04 -17.93 -10.64
CA TRP A 393 -6.66 -17.50 -10.61
C TRP A 393 -6.53 -16.18 -11.37
N VAL A 394 -5.94 -15.17 -10.74
CA VAL A 394 -5.82 -13.81 -11.26
C VAL A 394 -4.36 -13.40 -11.19
N VAL A 395 -3.77 -13.00 -12.31
CA VAL A 395 -2.45 -12.38 -12.35
C VAL A 395 -2.63 -10.87 -12.20
N VAL A 396 -2.27 -10.35 -11.03
CA VAL A 396 -2.26 -8.92 -10.73
C VAL A 396 -0.91 -8.35 -11.15
N VAL A 397 -0.95 -7.37 -12.05
CA VAL A 397 0.24 -6.73 -12.62
C VAL A 397 0.72 -5.64 -11.69
N MET A 398 2.02 -5.67 -11.37
CA MET A 398 2.69 -4.65 -10.57
C MET A 398 3.52 -3.75 -11.48
N ASP A 399 3.54 -2.45 -11.17
CA ASP A 399 4.43 -1.47 -11.79
C ASP A 399 4.98 -0.57 -10.69
N GLU A 400 6.31 -0.48 -10.58
CA GLU A 400 7.02 0.29 -9.54
C GLU A 400 6.52 0.08 -8.09
N GLY A 401 5.98 -1.10 -7.78
CA GLY A 401 5.49 -1.44 -6.44
C GLY A 401 3.98 -1.24 -6.23
N SER A 402 3.28 -0.71 -7.23
CA SER A 402 1.84 -0.42 -7.21
C SER A 402 1.07 -1.28 -8.22
N VAL A 403 -0.24 -1.48 -7.95
CA VAL A 403 -1.09 -2.31 -8.80
C VAL A 403 -1.44 -1.57 -10.07
N LYS A 404 -0.99 -2.09 -11.21
CA LYS A 404 -1.25 -1.54 -12.54
C LYS A 404 -2.50 -2.12 -13.20
N GLY A 405 -2.80 -3.39 -12.95
CA GLY A 405 -3.80 -4.06 -13.78
C GLY A 405 -3.96 -5.55 -13.53
N VAL A 406 -4.60 -6.21 -14.49
CA VAL A 406 -4.71 -7.68 -14.55
C VAL A 406 -4.20 -8.17 -15.90
N ASP A 407 -3.25 -9.12 -15.90
CA ASP A 407 -2.73 -9.70 -17.14
C ASP A 407 -3.54 -10.92 -17.58
N ARG A 408 -3.94 -11.77 -16.63
CA ARG A 408 -4.61 -13.02 -16.97
C ARG A 408 -5.57 -13.53 -15.90
N VAL A 409 -6.72 -14.05 -16.36
CA VAL A 409 -7.74 -14.68 -15.49
C VAL A 409 -8.05 -16.10 -15.95
N VAL A 410 -8.04 -17.05 -15.01
CA VAL A 410 -8.38 -18.47 -15.27
C VAL A 410 -9.37 -18.97 -14.22
N ILE A 411 -10.48 -19.56 -14.64
CA ILE A 411 -11.44 -20.18 -13.71
C ILE A 411 -10.86 -21.50 -13.19
N ASP A 412 -10.71 -21.59 -11.86
CA ASP A 412 -10.30 -22.80 -11.16
C ASP A 412 -11.50 -23.72 -10.88
N SER A 413 -12.54 -23.16 -10.25
CA SER A 413 -13.72 -23.92 -9.84
C SER A 413 -14.95 -23.02 -9.74
N ASN A 414 -16.12 -23.63 -9.55
CA ASN A 414 -17.36 -22.90 -9.33
C ASN A 414 -18.39 -23.75 -8.58
N SER A 415 -19.31 -23.08 -7.90
CA SER A 415 -20.44 -23.70 -7.20
C SER A 415 -21.74 -23.02 -7.61
N GLY A 416 -22.79 -23.80 -7.88
CA GLY A 416 -24.13 -23.26 -8.15
C GLY A 416 -24.31 -22.51 -9.48
N GLN A 417 -23.33 -22.52 -10.40
CA GLN A 417 -23.39 -21.69 -11.61
C GLN A 417 -24.20 -22.32 -12.75
N SER A 418 -25.00 -21.49 -13.41
CA SER A 418 -25.64 -21.82 -14.68
C SER A 418 -24.89 -21.19 -15.84
N TYR A 419 -24.71 -21.94 -16.93
CA TYR A 419 -24.05 -21.45 -18.15
C TYR A 419 -22.58 -21.05 -17.99
N ILE A 420 -21.87 -21.53 -16.96
CA ILE A 420 -20.42 -21.29 -16.78
C ILE A 420 -19.60 -21.68 -18.03
N ASN A 421 -20.03 -22.71 -18.76
CA ASN A 421 -19.41 -23.14 -20.02
C ASN A 421 -19.48 -22.10 -21.15
N ARG A 422 -20.26 -21.03 -21.01
CA ARG A 422 -20.32 -19.91 -21.98
C ARG A 422 -19.33 -18.79 -21.66
N VAL A 423 -18.80 -18.77 -20.44
CA VAL A 423 -17.86 -17.74 -19.96
C VAL A 423 -16.46 -18.29 -19.74
N ASN A 424 -16.32 -19.61 -19.58
CA ASN A 424 -15.03 -20.28 -19.52
C ASN A 424 -14.41 -20.44 -20.92
N ASN A 425 -14.05 -19.31 -21.54
CA ASN A 425 -13.29 -19.21 -22.79
C ASN A 425 -12.46 -17.93 -22.76
N ASP A 426 -11.27 -17.96 -23.37
CA ASP A 426 -10.29 -16.88 -23.36
C ASP A 426 -10.88 -15.57 -23.89
N ASP A 427 -11.69 -15.59 -24.96
CA ASP A 427 -12.32 -14.38 -25.52
C ASP A 427 -13.18 -13.57 -24.52
N VAL A 428 -13.69 -14.25 -23.48
CA VAL A 428 -14.55 -13.63 -22.45
C VAL A 428 -13.73 -13.24 -21.23
N LEU A 429 -12.79 -14.08 -20.81
CA LEU A 429 -11.95 -13.79 -19.64
C LEU A 429 -10.93 -12.69 -19.94
N SER A 430 -10.47 -12.57 -21.19
CA SER A 430 -9.58 -11.49 -21.62
C SER A 430 -10.23 -10.11 -21.63
N GLN A 431 -11.55 -10.01 -21.39
CA GLN A 431 -12.23 -8.73 -21.22
C GLN A 431 -11.97 -8.12 -19.82
N PHE A 432 -11.45 -8.91 -18.89
CA PHE A 432 -11.04 -8.45 -17.57
C PHE A 432 -9.54 -8.18 -17.48
N GLU A 433 -8.81 -8.34 -18.59
CA GLU A 433 -7.36 -8.11 -18.68
C GLU A 433 -7.11 -6.69 -19.20
N GLY A 434 -6.08 -6.02 -18.68
CA GLY A 434 -5.72 -4.65 -19.02
C GLY A 434 -5.18 -3.85 -17.83
N ASP A 435 -4.74 -2.64 -18.14
CA ASP A 435 -4.35 -1.64 -17.15
C ASP A 435 -5.60 -1.00 -16.55
N PHE A 436 -5.54 -0.74 -15.25
CA PHE A 436 -6.59 -0.10 -14.46
C PHE A 436 -6.02 1.15 -13.81
N ALA A 437 -6.83 2.20 -13.69
CA ALA A 437 -6.44 3.32 -12.85
C ALA A 437 -6.30 2.87 -11.39
N GLU A 438 -5.53 3.62 -10.59
CA GLU A 438 -5.37 3.31 -9.18
C GLU A 438 -6.74 3.24 -8.48
N GLY A 439 -6.96 2.18 -7.69
CA GLY A 439 -8.23 1.94 -7.03
C GLY A 439 -9.40 1.50 -7.92
N GLU A 440 -9.24 1.43 -9.25
CA GLU A 440 -10.33 1.03 -10.15
C GLU A 440 -10.69 -0.46 -10.00
N ASP A 441 -12.00 -0.74 -10.01
CA ASP A 441 -12.58 -2.09 -9.93
C ASP A 441 -13.05 -2.56 -11.30
N VAL A 442 -12.89 -3.86 -11.56
CA VAL A 442 -13.35 -4.44 -12.82
C VAL A 442 -14.87 -4.61 -12.80
N SER A 443 -15.51 -4.25 -13.91
CA SER A 443 -16.97 -4.37 -14.06
C SER A 443 -17.38 -5.69 -14.70
N ALA A 444 -18.52 -6.25 -14.25
CA ALA A 444 -19.03 -7.50 -14.83
C ALA A 444 -19.49 -7.31 -16.28
N TRP A 445 -18.86 -8.03 -17.21
CA TRP A 445 -19.22 -8.00 -18.62
C TRP A 445 -20.65 -8.57 -18.88
N THR A 446 -21.36 -8.06 -19.89
CA THR A 446 -22.80 -8.37 -20.11
C THR A 446 -23.14 -9.14 -21.40
N GLY A 447 -22.16 -9.60 -22.18
CA GLY A 447 -22.37 -10.14 -23.53
C GLY A 447 -22.81 -11.62 -23.67
N THR A 448 -22.68 -12.48 -22.64
CA THR A 448 -22.88 -13.94 -22.79
C THR A 448 -24.26 -14.47 -22.38
N GLY A 449 -25.07 -13.65 -21.71
CA GLY A 449 -26.28 -14.11 -21.02
C GLY A 449 -26.01 -14.97 -19.77
N ALA A 450 -24.77 -15.03 -19.29
CA ALA A 450 -24.37 -15.63 -18.02
C ALA A 450 -23.94 -14.56 -16.99
N THR A 451 -24.69 -13.45 -16.95
CA THR A 451 -24.37 -12.24 -16.17
C THR A 451 -24.03 -12.54 -14.72
N MET A 452 -24.80 -13.39 -14.04
CA MET A 452 -24.54 -13.74 -12.64
C MET A 452 -23.20 -14.48 -12.47
N SER A 453 -22.81 -15.36 -13.38
CA SER A 453 -21.50 -16.01 -13.28
C SER A 453 -20.35 -15.02 -13.55
N LEU A 454 -20.56 -14.05 -14.45
CA LEU A 454 -19.60 -12.96 -14.67
C LEU A 454 -19.52 -12.02 -13.46
N THR A 455 -20.60 -11.87 -12.68
CA THR A 455 -20.58 -11.17 -11.39
C THR A 455 -19.63 -11.84 -10.41
N ALA A 456 -19.74 -13.16 -10.23
CA ALA A 456 -18.85 -13.89 -9.33
C ALA A 456 -17.39 -13.88 -9.83
N ILE A 457 -17.16 -13.84 -11.15
CA ILE A 457 -15.81 -13.67 -11.70
C ILE A 457 -15.26 -12.29 -11.39
N ALA A 458 -16.04 -11.22 -11.64
CA ALA A 458 -15.63 -9.85 -11.31
C ALA A 458 -15.36 -9.68 -9.81
N GLY A 459 -16.20 -10.27 -8.96
CA GLY A 459 -15.98 -10.29 -7.51
C GLY A 459 -14.65 -10.94 -7.12
N ALA A 460 -14.32 -12.10 -7.71
CA ALA A 460 -13.03 -12.75 -7.48
C ALA A 460 -11.84 -11.87 -7.89
N ILE A 461 -11.94 -11.18 -9.03
CA ILE A 461 -10.88 -10.31 -9.55
C ILE A 461 -10.71 -9.07 -8.67
N ASN A 462 -11.81 -8.41 -8.30
CA ASN A 462 -11.75 -7.22 -7.45
C ASN A 462 -11.23 -7.59 -6.06
N THR A 463 -11.64 -8.73 -5.49
CA THR A 463 -11.06 -9.24 -4.24
C THR A 463 -9.55 -9.45 -4.36
N ALA A 464 -9.06 -10.02 -5.47
CA ALA A 464 -7.62 -10.16 -5.70
C ALA A 464 -6.90 -8.81 -5.82
N LEU A 465 -7.48 -7.84 -6.55
CA LEU A 465 -6.94 -6.49 -6.67
C LEU A 465 -6.87 -5.77 -5.32
N THR A 466 -7.97 -5.79 -4.56
CA THR A 466 -8.05 -5.20 -3.22
C THR A 466 -7.03 -5.84 -2.28
N PHE A 467 -6.93 -7.17 -2.26
CA PHE A 467 -5.93 -7.85 -1.44
C PHE A 467 -4.51 -7.40 -1.79
N VAL A 468 -4.13 -7.37 -3.07
CA VAL A 468 -2.78 -6.94 -3.45
C VAL A 468 -2.54 -5.46 -3.11
N ARG A 469 -3.52 -4.58 -3.32
CA ARG A 469 -3.43 -3.14 -2.96
C ARG A 469 -3.31 -2.91 -1.45
N ASN A 470 -4.10 -3.60 -0.65
CA ASN A 470 -4.16 -3.38 0.79
C ASN A 470 -3.01 -4.08 1.52
N GLU A 471 -2.65 -5.29 1.06
CA GLU A 471 -1.80 -6.19 1.83
C GLU A 471 -0.40 -6.35 1.26
N LEU A 472 -0.18 -6.15 -0.06
CA LEU A 472 1.06 -6.54 -0.74
C LEU A 472 1.79 -5.44 -1.53
N SER A 473 1.16 -4.32 -1.88
CA SER A 473 1.79 -3.21 -2.61
C SER A 473 2.76 -2.42 -1.73
N ALA A 474 3.83 -1.87 -2.31
CA ALA A 474 4.78 -1.04 -1.57
C ALA A 474 4.09 0.20 -0.96
N ASP A 475 3.20 0.83 -1.74
CA ASP A 475 2.34 1.95 -1.35
C ASP A 475 1.04 1.51 -0.68
N SER A 476 1.01 0.39 0.07
CA SER A 476 -0.22 0.00 0.76
C SER A 476 -0.62 1.11 1.75
N THR A 477 -1.49 2.00 1.32
CA THR A 477 -2.20 2.86 2.24
C THR A 477 -3.13 1.93 3.02
N PRO A 478 -3.14 2.00 4.37
CA PRO A 478 -4.19 1.37 5.15
C PRO A 478 -5.53 1.77 4.53
N ASP A 479 -6.51 0.85 4.53
CA ASP A 479 -7.85 1.11 3.98
C ASP A 479 -8.24 2.58 4.26
N PRO A 480 -8.38 3.44 3.24
CA PRO A 480 -8.62 4.87 3.44
C PRO A 480 -9.94 5.15 4.17
N LEU A 481 -10.80 4.13 4.30
CA LEU A 481 -12.03 4.16 5.07
C LEU A 481 -11.95 3.34 6.36
N ALA A 482 -10.76 3.03 6.88
CA ALA A 482 -10.59 2.37 8.16
C ALA A 482 -11.31 3.15 9.29
N GLY A 483 -12.18 2.45 10.03
CA GLY A 483 -13.01 3.03 11.10
C GLY A 483 -14.32 3.68 10.61
N TYR A 484 -14.53 3.82 9.30
CA TYR A 484 -15.79 4.27 8.73
C TYR A 484 -16.82 3.13 8.74
N GLN A 485 -18.10 3.49 8.89
CA GLN A 485 -19.22 2.56 8.90
C GLN A 485 -19.83 2.43 7.50
N TYR A 486 -20.43 1.27 7.20
CA TYR A 486 -21.15 1.01 5.95
C TYR A 486 -20.26 1.17 4.70
N THR A 487 -19.09 0.51 4.70
CA THR A 487 -18.10 0.56 3.61
C THR A 487 -18.26 -0.54 2.57
N ASP A 488 -19.10 -1.56 2.81
CA ASP A 488 -19.22 -2.78 1.97
C ASP A 488 -19.42 -2.51 0.47
N TYR A 489 -20.15 -1.44 0.12
CA TYR A 489 -20.40 -1.04 -1.27
C TYR A 489 -19.72 0.27 -1.66
N ILE A 490 -18.68 0.68 -0.94
CA ILE A 490 -17.95 1.91 -1.15
C ILE A 490 -16.51 1.56 -1.55
N ASN A 491 -16.05 2.12 -2.66
CA ASN A 491 -14.66 2.02 -3.05
C ASN A 491 -13.89 3.12 -2.30
N GLY A 492 -13.14 2.72 -1.27
CA GLY A 492 -12.41 3.65 -0.40
C GLY A 492 -11.31 4.43 -1.12
N TYR A 493 -10.65 3.82 -2.11
CA TYR A 493 -9.54 4.44 -2.83
C TYR A 493 -9.97 5.57 -3.76
N LEU A 494 -11.19 5.47 -4.32
CA LEU A 494 -11.73 6.49 -5.22
C LEU A 494 -12.70 7.46 -4.54
N THR A 495 -13.10 7.15 -3.30
CA THR A 495 -14.00 8.01 -2.52
C THR A 495 -13.21 9.07 -1.79
N THR A 496 -13.57 10.33 -2.00
CA THR A 496 -12.93 11.48 -1.35
C THR A 496 -13.94 12.33 -0.59
N PHE A 497 -13.48 13.09 0.39
CA PHE A 497 -14.31 14.06 1.11
C PHE A 497 -13.51 15.26 1.59
N THR A 498 -14.17 16.42 1.64
CA THR A 498 -13.60 17.67 2.14
C THR A 498 -14.57 18.35 3.11
N ALA A 499 -14.05 19.13 4.05
CA ALA A 499 -14.87 19.89 4.99
C ALA A 499 -14.92 21.37 4.61
N ASP A 500 -16.13 21.91 4.49
CA ASP A 500 -16.40 23.34 4.36
C ASP A 500 -17.24 23.80 5.57
N GLY A 501 -16.54 24.30 6.59
CA GLY A 501 -17.16 24.70 7.86
C GLY A 501 -17.79 23.52 8.61
N ASN A 502 -19.12 23.52 8.72
CA ASN A 502 -19.90 22.42 9.35
C ASN A 502 -20.51 21.48 8.29
N ASN A 503 -20.06 21.56 7.04
CA ASN A 503 -20.51 20.67 5.97
C ASN A 503 -19.35 19.78 5.54
N VAL A 504 -19.65 18.52 5.24
CA VAL A 504 -18.73 17.59 4.59
C VAL A 504 -19.25 17.33 3.18
N ASN A 505 -18.41 17.57 2.17
CA ASN A 505 -18.69 17.29 0.77
C ASN A 505 -18.00 15.99 0.39
N TYR A 506 -18.77 14.94 0.15
CA TYR A 506 -18.28 13.65 -0.30
C TYR A 506 -18.40 13.53 -1.82
N ARG A 507 -17.38 12.94 -2.45
CA ARG A 507 -17.45 12.34 -3.78
C ARG A 507 -17.28 10.83 -3.61
N ILE A 508 -18.39 10.12 -3.58
CA ILE A 508 -18.44 8.70 -3.24
C ILE A 508 -18.43 7.87 -4.51
N VAL A 509 -17.49 6.94 -4.61
CA VAL A 509 -17.49 5.92 -5.64
C VAL A 509 -17.96 4.61 -5.01
N THR A 510 -19.04 4.02 -5.54
CA THR A 510 -19.54 2.73 -5.06
C THR A 510 -18.79 1.58 -5.72
N THR A 511 -18.72 0.42 -5.07
CA THR A 511 -18.34 -0.82 -5.75
C THR A 511 -19.45 -1.26 -6.73
N ALA A 512 -19.12 -2.14 -7.68
CA ALA A 512 -20.10 -2.68 -8.61
C ALA A 512 -20.99 -3.74 -7.95
N TYR A 513 -22.32 -3.57 -8.02
CA TYR A 513 -23.30 -4.57 -7.59
C TYR A 513 -24.10 -5.13 -8.77
N ALA A 514 -23.44 -5.99 -9.55
CA ALA A 514 -23.89 -6.42 -10.87
C ALA A 514 -25.35 -6.89 -10.91
N PRO A 515 -26.16 -6.58 -11.94
CA PRO A 515 -25.74 -5.93 -13.16
C PRO A 515 -25.54 -4.41 -13.00
N ALA A 516 -25.67 -3.81 -11.81
CA ALA A 516 -25.26 -2.43 -11.64
C ALA A 516 -23.72 -2.35 -11.56
N GLN A 517 -23.13 -1.42 -12.29
CA GLN A 517 -21.73 -0.99 -12.20
C GLN A 517 -21.59 0.05 -11.08
N ALA A 518 -20.35 0.48 -10.82
CA ALA A 518 -20.03 1.54 -9.88
C ALA A 518 -20.76 2.85 -10.21
N PHE A 519 -21.23 3.55 -9.19
CA PHE A 519 -21.75 4.91 -9.29
C PHE A 519 -20.75 5.89 -8.68
N THR A 520 -20.67 7.09 -9.23
CA THR A 520 -20.02 8.22 -8.57
C THR A 520 -21.09 9.22 -8.15
N ILE A 521 -21.14 9.53 -6.86
CA ILE A 521 -22.23 10.29 -6.24
C ILE A 521 -21.63 11.37 -5.35
N ASN A 522 -21.98 12.62 -5.65
CA ASN A 522 -21.62 13.77 -4.84
C ASN A 522 -22.70 13.96 -3.76
N ILE A 523 -22.31 14.00 -2.48
CA ILE A 523 -23.23 14.16 -1.35
C ILE A 523 -22.67 15.21 -0.39
N THR A 524 -23.47 16.23 -0.06
CA THR A 524 -23.14 17.19 0.99
C THR A 524 -23.92 16.87 2.25
N VAL A 525 -23.21 16.65 3.35
CA VAL A 525 -23.79 16.38 4.67
C VAL A 525 -23.54 17.58 5.57
N SER A 526 -24.59 18.03 6.24
CA SER A 526 -24.59 19.20 7.13
C SER A 526 -24.66 18.78 8.60
N GLU A 527 -24.54 19.77 9.51
CA GLU A 527 -24.54 19.58 10.96
C GLU A 527 -25.58 18.55 11.45
N GLY A 528 -25.10 17.55 12.20
CA GLY A 528 -25.91 16.46 12.73
C GLY A 528 -26.08 15.28 11.77
N GLY A 529 -25.24 15.15 10.75
CA GLY A 529 -25.25 14.01 9.82
C GLY A 529 -26.42 14.04 8.82
N VAL A 530 -26.98 15.23 8.54
CA VAL A 530 -28.16 15.37 7.67
C VAL A 530 -27.75 15.72 6.24
N ILE A 531 -28.20 14.94 5.26
CA ILE A 531 -27.91 15.18 3.84
C ILE A 531 -28.61 16.46 3.37
N SER A 532 -27.85 17.37 2.77
CA SER A 532 -28.32 18.67 2.27
C SER A 532 -28.29 18.79 0.75
N ALA A 533 -27.38 18.06 0.08
CA ALA A 533 -27.30 17.96 -1.37
C ALA A 533 -26.91 16.55 -1.80
N TYR A 534 -27.33 16.17 -3.01
CA TYR A 534 -27.08 14.85 -3.61
C TYR A 534 -27.12 14.99 -5.13
N GLU A 535 -26.13 14.42 -5.82
CA GLU A 535 -26.07 14.35 -7.27
C GLU A 535 -25.36 13.07 -7.72
N ILE A 536 -25.91 12.37 -8.72
CA ILE A 536 -25.21 11.28 -9.39
C ILE A 536 -24.35 11.91 -10.50
N GLU A 537 -23.03 11.90 -10.31
CA GLU A 537 -22.06 12.34 -11.31
C GLU A 537 -21.89 11.28 -12.41
N ILE A 538 -21.66 10.02 -12.01
CA ILE A 538 -21.50 8.88 -12.92
C ILE A 538 -22.57 7.83 -12.61
N ASN A 539 -23.39 7.50 -13.61
CA ASN A 539 -24.45 6.51 -13.48
C ASN A 539 -23.93 5.09 -13.78
N GLY A 540 -23.91 4.23 -12.75
CA GLY A 540 -23.54 2.83 -12.86
C GLY A 540 -24.61 1.88 -13.44
N SER A 541 -25.70 2.38 -14.01
CA SER A 541 -26.71 1.49 -14.61
C SER A 541 -26.22 0.91 -15.95
N THR A 542 -26.28 -0.42 -16.12
CA THR A 542 -25.80 -1.12 -17.35
C THR A 542 -26.54 -0.80 -18.65
N SER A 543 -27.63 -0.03 -18.60
CA SER A 543 -28.27 0.54 -19.79
C SER A 543 -29.25 1.64 -19.41
N ASP A 544 -29.61 2.48 -20.39
CA ASP A 544 -30.69 3.46 -20.28
C ASP A 544 -32.02 2.84 -19.83
N SER A 545 -32.24 1.55 -20.08
CA SER A 545 -33.46 0.89 -19.65
C SER A 545 -33.54 0.76 -18.12
N TYR A 546 -32.40 0.64 -17.43
CA TYR A 546 -32.35 0.49 -15.97
C TYR A 546 -32.39 1.85 -15.26
N ILE A 547 -31.68 2.88 -15.74
CA ILE A 547 -31.81 4.23 -15.15
C ILE A 547 -33.24 4.76 -15.28
N ASN A 548 -33.95 4.43 -16.37
CA ASN A 548 -35.37 4.77 -16.54
C ASN A 548 -36.30 4.01 -15.58
N GLN A 549 -35.83 2.91 -14.99
CA GLN A 549 -36.54 2.14 -13.98
C GLN A 549 -36.17 2.53 -12.55
N MET A 550 -35.14 3.37 -12.35
CA MET A 550 -34.85 3.98 -11.06
C MET A 550 -35.95 5.00 -10.71
N PRO A 551 -36.47 4.99 -9.47
CA PRO A 551 -37.36 6.03 -8.97
C PRO A 551 -36.75 7.42 -9.15
N GLN A 552 -37.59 8.39 -9.53
CA GLN A 552 -37.13 9.76 -9.77
C GLN A 552 -36.48 10.39 -8.53
N ASN A 553 -37.05 10.11 -7.35
CA ASN A 553 -36.55 10.59 -6.07
C ASN A 553 -35.22 9.99 -5.60
N ILE A 554 -34.77 8.88 -6.21
CA ILE A 554 -33.41 8.36 -6.00
C ILE A 554 -32.44 9.02 -6.96
N LYS A 555 -32.84 9.19 -8.24
CA LYS A 555 -32.01 9.85 -9.26
C LYS A 555 -31.65 11.29 -8.91
N ASP A 556 -32.60 12.04 -8.35
CA ASP A 556 -32.41 13.43 -7.92
C ASP A 556 -32.13 13.57 -6.43
N GLY A 557 -31.95 12.45 -5.70
CA GLY A 557 -31.64 12.46 -4.28
C GLY A 557 -32.73 12.96 -3.34
N SER A 558 -33.90 13.37 -3.84
CA SER A 558 -34.98 13.92 -2.99
C SER A 558 -35.54 12.93 -1.96
N LEU A 559 -35.24 11.63 -2.09
CA LEU A 559 -35.50 10.63 -1.05
C LEU A 559 -34.58 10.78 0.17
N PHE A 560 -33.35 11.24 -0.03
CA PHE A 560 -32.28 11.30 0.98
C PHE A 560 -32.08 12.69 1.56
N ILE A 561 -32.31 13.75 0.77
CA ILE A 561 -32.17 15.13 1.23
C ILE A 561 -33.09 15.39 2.42
N GLY A 562 -32.49 15.90 3.49
CA GLY A 562 -33.14 16.21 4.77
C GLY A 562 -33.23 15.03 5.74
N LYS A 563 -32.50 13.93 5.50
CA LYS A 563 -32.44 12.74 6.37
C LYS A 563 -31.07 12.54 7.00
N ASP A 564 -31.07 11.98 8.20
CA ASP A 564 -29.87 11.45 8.87
C ASP A 564 -29.67 9.94 8.62
N ALA A 565 -28.59 9.38 9.17
CA ALA A 565 -28.22 7.98 9.00
C ALA A 565 -29.30 7.00 9.50
N ASP A 566 -29.93 7.25 10.65
CA ASP A 566 -30.97 6.39 11.21
C ASP A 566 -32.23 6.37 10.32
N GLU A 567 -32.60 7.55 9.78
CA GLU A 567 -33.73 7.70 8.87
C GLU A 567 -33.48 7.05 7.50
N ILE A 568 -32.24 7.04 7.01
CA ILE A 568 -31.85 6.37 5.77
C ILE A 568 -31.75 4.86 6.00
N LEU A 569 -31.17 4.42 7.12
CA LEU A 569 -31.10 3.02 7.51
C LEU A 569 -32.50 2.40 7.60
N ALA A 570 -33.50 3.15 8.07
CA ALA A 570 -34.89 2.70 8.08
C ALA A 570 -35.49 2.41 6.68
N LEU A 571 -34.86 2.88 5.59
CA LEU A 571 -35.25 2.57 4.21
C LEU A 571 -34.65 1.25 3.69
N ILE A 572 -33.61 0.74 4.36
CA ILE A 572 -32.93 -0.53 4.02
C ILE A 572 -32.95 -1.44 5.26
N PRO A 573 -33.84 -2.44 5.36
CA PRO A 573 -33.61 -3.51 6.33
C PRO A 573 -32.36 -4.29 5.89
N LEU A 574 -31.26 -4.13 6.63
CA LEU A 574 -30.08 -4.99 6.50
C LEU A 574 -30.41 -6.36 7.10
N ASN A 575 -29.92 -7.42 6.47
CA ASN A 575 -29.89 -8.74 7.11
C ASN A 575 -28.84 -8.74 8.25
N ASP A 576 -28.89 -9.75 9.12
CA ASP A 576 -27.93 -9.90 10.23
C ASP A 576 -26.45 -10.02 9.76
N ASP A 577 -26.22 -10.23 8.45
CA ASP A 577 -24.90 -10.35 7.79
C ASP A 577 -24.47 -9.09 7.02
N GLY A 578 -25.14 -7.95 7.21
CA GLY A 578 -24.81 -6.68 6.53
C GLY A 578 -25.29 -6.60 5.06
N THR A 579 -25.84 -7.67 4.50
CA THR A 579 -26.36 -7.67 3.12
C THR A 579 -27.75 -7.06 3.02
N PHE A 580 -28.15 -6.66 1.81
CA PHE A 580 -29.50 -6.15 1.53
C PHE A 580 -30.58 -7.19 1.93
N GLY A 581 -31.42 -6.85 2.91
CA GLY A 581 -32.68 -7.56 3.18
C GLY A 581 -33.76 -7.22 2.16
N ASP A 582 -35.00 -7.63 2.44
CA ASP A 582 -36.17 -7.27 1.63
C ASP A 582 -36.39 -5.74 1.67
N VAL A 583 -35.80 -5.04 0.72
CA VAL A 583 -35.86 -3.58 0.52
C VAL A 583 -37.30 -3.05 0.52
N ASP A 584 -37.48 -1.81 0.98
CA ASP A 584 -38.77 -1.12 0.95
C ASP A 584 -39.40 -1.17 -0.46
N ASP A 585 -40.73 -1.23 -0.54
CA ASP A 585 -41.48 -1.22 -1.81
C ASP A 585 -41.07 -0.05 -2.73
N GLN A 586 -40.56 1.06 -2.17
CA GLN A 586 -40.05 2.22 -2.89
C GLN A 586 -38.71 1.98 -3.60
N LEU A 587 -37.87 1.10 -3.08
CA LEU A 587 -36.57 0.73 -3.66
C LEU A 587 -36.70 -0.49 -4.61
N THR A 588 -37.79 -1.24 -4.49
CA THR A 588 -38.06 -2.45 -5.27
C THR A 588 -38.61 -2.13 -6.67
N THR A 589 -37.75 -1.60 -7.55
CA THR A 589 -38.04 -1.42 -8.98
C THR A 589 -37.30 -2.44 -9.84
N GLY A 590 -37.44 -2.39 -11.18
CA GLY A 590 -36.62 -3.21 -12.06
C GLY A 590 -35.12 -2.83 -12.11
N ALA A 591 -34.71 -1.81 -11.34
CA ALA A 591 -33.32 -1.39 -11.11
C ALA A 591 -32.92 -1.46 -9.62
N THR A 592 -33.41 -2.47 -8.89
CA THR A 592 -33.23 -2.58 -7.42
C THR A 592 -31.77 -2.42 -6.97
N ARG A 593 -30.81 -3.05 -7.67
CA ARG A 593 -29.39 -2.99 -7.30
C ARG A 593 -28.77 -1.59 -7.45
N SER A 594 -29.18 -0.84 -8.48
CA SER A 594 -28.80 0.57 -8.64
C SER A 594 -29.38 1.42 -7.52
N ASN A 595 -30.66 1.22 -7.17
CA ASN A 595 -31.30 1.94 -6.07
C ASN A 595 -30.59 1.66 -4.73
N SER A 596 -30.22 0.41 -4.52
CA SER A 596 -29.45 -0.09 -3.37
C SER A 596 -28.10 0.63 -3.23
N LEU A 597 -27.28 0.69 -4.30
CA LEU A 597 -25.98 1.39 -4.29
C LEU A 597 -26.13 2.88 -3.96
N CYS A 598 -27.08 3.57 -4.60
CA CYS A 598 -27.35 4.99 -4.31
C CYS A 598 -27.77 5.22 -2.85
N THR A 599 -28.57 4.33 -2.29
CA THR A 599 -29.03 4.45 -0.90
C THR A 599 -27.90 4.14 0.08
N TYR A 600 -27.02 3.20 -0.24
CA TYR A 600 -25.86 2.85 0.59
C TYR A 600 -24.82 3.98 0.62
N ALA A 601 -24.56 4.64 -0.52
CA ALA A 601 -23.73 5.85 -0.57
C ALA A 601 -24.29 6.98 0.32
N ALA A 602 -25.61 7.19 0.30
CA ALA A 602 -26.26 8.16 1.18
C ALA A 602 -26.13 7.78 2.66
N LEU A 603 -26.31 6.50 3.01
CA LEU A 603 -26.12 6.01 4.37
C LEU A 603 -24.69 6.19 4.87
N PHE A 604 -23.70 5.81 4.04
CA PHE A 604 -22.28 5.99 4.33
C PHE A 604 -21.96 7.47 4.62
N ALA A 605 -22.38 8.40 3.75
CA ALA A 605 -22.12 9.82 3.94
C ALA A 605 -22.70 10.35 5.25
N ALA A 606 -23.96 10.00 5.54
CA ALA A 606 -24.68 10.46 6.72
C ALA A 606 -24.11 9.88 8.02
N ALA A 607 -23.76 8.59 8.03
CA ALA A 607 -23.26 7.89 9.21
C ALA A 607 -21.86 8.35 9.62
N ASN A 608 -21.03 8.71 8.65
CA ASN A 608 -19.63 9.04 8.87
C ASN A 608 -19.35 10.55 8.95
N TYR A 609 -20.37 11.39 9.04
CA TYR A 609 -20.22 12.85 9.10
C TYR A 609 -19.21 13.34 10.14
N GLU A 610 -19.29 12.87 11.39
CA GLU A 610 -18.38 13.33 12.45
C GLU A 610 -16.94 12.88 12.20
N LEU A 611 -16.74 11.63 11.78
CA LEU A 611 -15.42 11.08 11.49
C LEU A 611 -14.78 11.74 10.27
N ALA A 612 -15.57 11.96 9.21
CA ALA A 612 -15.13 12.68 8.03
C ALA A 612 -14.85 14.16 8.32
N LEU A 613 -15.58 14.79 9.23
CA LEU A 613 -15.31 16.17 9.64
C LEU A 613 -14.01 16.28 10.45
N GLU A 614 -13.68 15.27 11.25
CA GLU A 614 -12.41 15.17 12.00
C GLU A 614 -11.22 14.90 11.07
N ASN A 615 -11.40 14.02 10.09
CA ASN A 615 -10.35 13.58 9.18
C ASN A 615 -10.22 14.45 7.92
N ALA A 616 -11.21 15.29 7.61
CA ALA A 616 -11.14 16.19 6.48
C ALA A 616 -10.09 17.27 6.71
N GLU A 617 -9.29 17.53 5.68
CA GLU A 617 -8.42 18.70 5.70
C GLU A 617 -9.27 19.97 5.87
N PRO A 618 -8.88 20.91 6.75
CA PRO A 618 -9.66 22.09 7.03
C PRO A 618 -9.76 22.96 5.78
N GLY A 619 -10.95 23.01 5.17
CA GLY A 619 -11.22 23.87 4.03
C GLY A 619 -10.93 25.33 4.37
N THR A 620 -9.95 25.92 3.70
CA THR A 620 -9.86 27.37 3.59
C THR A 620 -11.09 27.88 2.87
N PRO A 621 -11.77 28.95 3.34
CA PRO A 621 -12.90 29.50 2.63
C PRO A 621 -12.43 30.08 1.30
N GLU A 622 -12.75 29.42 0.19
CA GLU A 622 -12.52 29.95 -1.16
C GLU A 622 -13.45 31.15 -1.41
N GLU A 623 -12.90 32.38 -1.41
CA GLU A 623 -13.27 33.31 -2.49
C GLU A 623 -12.84 32.65 -3.80
N PRO A 624 -13.57 32.79 -4.92
CA PRO A 624 -13.27 32.05 -6.14
C PRO A 624 -11.91 32.49 -6.67
N GLU A 625 -10.88 31.73 -6.31
CA GLU A 625 -9.52 31.89 -6.77
C GLU A 625 -9.33 31.07 -8.05
N GLU A 626 -8.52 31.65 -8.93
CA GLU A 626 -8.03 31.02 -10.14
C GLU A 626 -7.32 29.70 -9.77
N PRO A 627 -7.45 28.63 -10.58
CA PRO A 627 -6.87 27.35 -10.26
C PRO A 627 -5.33 27.44 -10.17
N GLU A 628 -4.77 27.17 -8.99
CA GLU A 628 -3.38 26.78 -8.85
C GLU A 628 -3.22 25.26 -9.10
N GLU A 629 -2.05 24.90 -9.63
CA GLU A 629 -1.77 23.77 -10.51
C GLU A 629 -1.89 22.36 -9.86
N PRO A 630 -2.55 21.39 -10.53
CA PRO A 630 -2.36 19.96 -10.25
C PRO A 630 -0.99 19.49 -10.77
N GLU A 631 -0.47 18.39 -10.21
CA GLU A 631 0.65 17.66 -10.82
C GLU A 631 0.38 17.47 -12.32
N GLU A 632 1.35 17.85 -13.16
CA GLU A 632 1.22 18.01 -14.61
C GLU A 632 0.32 16.93 -15.22
N PRO A 633 -0.93 17.27 -15.61
CA PRO A 633 -1.76 16.35 -16.37
C PRO A 633 -1.01 16.07 -17.67
N THR A 634 -0.87 14.79 -18.05
CA THR A 634 -0.34 14.44 -19.35
C THR A 634 -1.10 15.23 -20.41
N LYS A 635 -0.39 16.14 -21.09
CA LYS A 635 -0.88 17.06 -22.12
C LYS A 635 -1.38 16.27 -23.33
N GLU A 636 -2.59 15.73 -23.24
CA GLU A 636 -3.17 14.89 -24.29
C GLU A 636 -4.02 15.71 -25.26
N TYR A 637 -3.82 15.44 -26.55
CA TYR A 637 -4.67 16.00 -27.59
C TYR A 637 -6.13 15.51 -27.43
N LEU A 638 -7.09 16.42 -27.58
CA LEU A 638 -8.51 16.11 -27.63
C LEU A 638 -8.93 15.64 -29.03
N TYR A 639 -10.02 14.86 -29.10
CA TYR A 639 -10.64 14.39 -30.35
C TYR A 639 -9.69 13.59 -31.27
N THR A 640 -8.99 12.60 -30.70
CA THR A 640 -7.99 11.78 -31.41
C THR A 640 -8.56 10.55 -32.12
N GLN A 641 -9.83 10.18 -31.86
CA GLN A 641 -10.45 8.92 -32.30
C GLN A 641 -10.30 8.60 -33.81
N TYR A 642 -10.33 9.62 -34.67
CA TYR A 642 -10.17 9.47 -36.11
C TYR A 642 -8.90 10.15 -36.66
N ILE A 643 -7.93 10.42 -35.79
CA ILE A 643 -6.66 11.07 -36.10
C ILE A 643 -5.53 10.07 -35.90
N ASP A 644 -4.64 9.99 -36.87
CA ASP A 644 -3.34 9.33 -36.74
C ASP A 644 -2.39 10.35 -36.12
N ILE A 645 -2.20 10.27 -34.80
CA ILE A 645 -1.40 11.24 -34.04
C ILE A 645 0.07 11.16 -34.47
N ASP A 646 0.62 9.95 -34.64
CA ASP A 646 1.99 9.73 -35.10
C ASP A 646 2.23 10.28 -36.52
N GLY A 647 1.19 10.27 -37.35
CA GLY A 647 1.22 10.85 -38.69
C GLY A 647 0.97 12.37 -38.73
N THR A 648 0.49 12.97 -37.64
CA THR A 648 0.09 14.38 -37.57
C THR A 648 1.23 15.26 -37.06
N SER A 649 1.50 16.37 -37.74
CA SER A 649 2.56 17.31 -37.34
C SER A 649 2.02 18.70 -37.01
N VAL A 650 2.63 19.38 -36.05
CA VAL A 650 2.21 20.71 -35.59
C VAL A 650 3.41 21.66 -35.61
N THR A 651 3.21 22.89 -36.09
CA THR A 651 4.26 23.92 -36.10
C THR A 651 3.68 25.30 -35.76
N LYS A 652 4.36 26.05 -34.90
CA LYS A 652 3.99 27.43 -34.57
C LYS A 652 4.58 28.42 -35.59
N SER A 653 3.78 29.41 -35.97
CA SER A 653 4.20 30.52 -36.83
C SER A 653 3.58 31.83 -36.34
N GLY A 654 4.23 32.48 -35.37
CA GLY A 654 3.66 33.65 -34.68
C GLY A 654 2.52 33.24 -33.75
N ASN A 655 1.36 33.91 -33.86
CA ASN A 655 0.15 33.57 -33.09
C ASN A 655 -0.73 32.52 -33.80
N ASN A 656 -0.21 31.86 -34.83
CA ASN A 656 -0.94 30.82 -35.56
C ASN A 656 -0.25 29.47 -35.36
N VAL A 657 -1.05 28.42 -35.27
CA VAL A 657 -0.61 27.03 -35.26
C VAL A 657 -0.96 26.40 -36.61
N ASN A 658 0.04 25.82 -37.28
CA ASN A 658 -0.13 25.09 -38.53
C ASN A 658 -0.08 23.58 -38.26
N TYR A 659 -1.19 22.91 -38.50
CA TYR A 659 -1.32 21.46 -38.44
C TYR A 659 -1.18 20.85 -39.84
N SER A 660 -0.54 19.69 -39.92
CA SER A 660 -0.72 18.72 -41.01
C SER A 660 -1.37 17.49 -40.40
N VAL A 661 -2.70 17.49 -40.35
CA VAL A 661 -3.50 16.45 -39.71
C VAL A 661 -3.64 15.25 -40.63
N VAL A 662 -3.26 14.07 -40.15
CA VAL A 662 -3.51 12.80 -40.83
C VAL A 662 -4.68 12.11 -40.15
N THR A 663 -5.74 11.82 -40.90
CA THR A 663 -6.89 11.07 -40.35
C THR A 663 -6.65 9.57 -40.45
N THR A 664 -7.30 8.78 -39.60
CA THR A 664 -7.42 7.34 -39.83
C THR A 664 -8.37 7.04 -41.00
N SER A 665 -8.43 5.79 -41.44
CA SER A 665 -9.46 5.34 -42.39
C SER A 665 -10.76 5.03 -41.67
N TYR A 666 -11.90 5.50 -42.19
CA TYR A 666 -13.20 5.28 -41.57
C TYR A 666 -14.28 4.93 -42.61
N GLY A 667 -15.04 3.86 -42.32
CA GLY A 667 -16.08 3.32 -43.20
C GLY A 667 -15.56 2.97 -44.60
N HIS A 668 -15.94 3.77 -45.59
CA HIS A 668 -15.53 3.60 -46.99
C HIS A 668 -14.49 4.63 -47.48
N ALA A 669 -13.98 5.47 -46.57
CA ALA A 669 -12.94 6.46 -46.83
C ALA A 669 -11.58 5.98 -46.28
N GLN A 670 -10.50 6.28 -47.01
CA GLN A 670 -9.12 6.12 -46.55
C GLN A 670 -8.65 7.39 -45.80
N ALA A 671 -7.46 7.32 -45.22
CA ALA A 671 -6.80 8.43 -44.54
C ALA A 671 -6.68 9.67 -45.44
N PHE A 672 -6.98 10.84 -44.88
CA PHE A 672 -6.73 12.15 -45.48
C PHE A 672 -5.50 12.78 -44.83
N THR A 673 -4.79 13.62 -45.57
CA THR A 673 -3.82 14.57 -45.00
C THR A 673 -4.35 15.97 -45.27
N ILE A 674 -4.53 16.76 -44.21
CA ILE A 674 -5.19 18.06 -44.27
C ILE A 674 -4.31 19.06 -43.55
N ASN A 675 -3.91 20.11 -44.27
CA ASN A 675 -3.19 21.23 -43.70
C ASN A 675 -4.20 22.25 -43.16
N ILE A 676 -4.06 22.64 -41.90
CA ILE A 676 -5.01 23.52 -41.22
C ILE A 676 -4.22 24.58 -40.45
N THR A 677 -4.51 25.86 -40.68
CA THR A 677 -3.94 26.95 -39.89
C THR A 677 -5.00 27.48 -38.94
N VAL A 678 -4.69 27.44 -37.66
CA VAL A 678 -5.58 27.88 -36.57
C VAL A 678 -4.98 29.11 -35.91
N GLY A 679 -5.80 30.15 -35.74
CA GLY A 679 -5.43 31.36 -35.03
C GLY A 679 -6.18 31.51 -33.70
N GLU A 680 -6.06 32.69 -33.09
CA GLU A 680 -6.59 33.03 -31.76
C GLU A 680 -8.03 32.52 -31.51
N GLY A 681 -8.23 31.88 -30.36
CA GLY A 681 -9.51 31.31 -29.96
C GLY A 681 -9.91 30.03 -30.72
N GLY A 682 -8.92 29.30 -31.26
CA GLY A 682 -9.16 28.07 -32.01
C GLY A 682 -9.80 28.28 -33.38
N VAL A 683 -9.75 29.50 -33.93
CA VAL A 683 -10.46 29.83 -35.18
C VAL A 683 -9.65 29.41 -36.40
N ILE A 684 -10.22 28.61 -37.29
CA ILE A 684 -9.57 28.17 -38.52
C ILE A 684 -9.44 29.34 -39.50
N SER A 685 -8.21 29.63 -39.94
CA SER A 685 -7.88 30.72 -40.86
C SER A 685 -7.48 30.24 -42.25
N ASP A 686 -6.97 29.01 -42.37
CA ASP A 686 -6.68 28.34 -43.63
C ASP A 686 -6.92 26.83 -43.54
N TYR A 687 -7.28 26.22 -44.66
CA TYR A 687 -7.60 24.79 -44.74
C TYR A 687 -7.36 24.28 -46.16
N GLU A 688 -6.54 23.24 -46.28
CA GLU A 688 -6.24 22.59 -47.55
C GLU A 688 -6.16 21.07 -47.41
N ILE A 689 -6.87 20.33 -48.26
CA ILE A 689 -6.71 18.88 -48.36
C ILE A 689 -5.44 18.59 -49.19
N ALA A 690 -4.35 18.24 -48.51
CA ALA A 690 -3.07 17.89 -49.14
C ALA A 690 -3.11 16.50 -49.80
N THR A 691 -3.73 15.53 -49.13
CA THR A 691 -3.93 14.16 -49.64
C THR A 691 -5.40 13.77 -49.51
N ASN A 692 -6.02 13.42 -50.64
CA ASN A 692 -7.42 12.98 -50.68
C ASN A 692 -7.54 11.48 -50.33
N GLY A 693 -8.23 11.17 -49.23
CA GLY A 693 -8.54 9.80 -48.79
C GLY A 693 -9.77 9.16 -49.46
N SER A 694 -10.41 9.82 -50.42
CA SER A 694 -11.57 9.23 -51.12
C SER A 694 -11.16 8.01 -51.96
N THR A 695 -11.88 6.90 -51.81
CA THR A 695 -11.59 5.63 -52.52
C THR A 695 -11.78 5.66 -54.05
N SER A 696 -12.32 6.75 -54.62
CA SER A 696 -12.36 7.02 -56.06
C SER A 696 -12.80 8.46 -56.37
N ASP A 697 -12.41 9.00 -57.53
CA ASP A 697 -12.77 10.35 -58.00
C ASP A 697 -14.29 10.61 -57.99
N ARG A 698 -15.13 9.60 -58.23
CA ARG A 698 -16.60 9.74 -58.17
C ARG A 698 -17.16 10.10 -56.79
N PHE A 699 -16.38 9.94 -55.71
CA PHE A 699 -16.76 10.35 -54.36
C PHE A 699 -16.28 11.76 -54.03
N ILE A 700 -15.13 12.20 -54.58
CA ILE A 700 -14.70 13.59 -54.47
C ILE A 700 -15.72 14.53 -55.13
N ASP A 701 -16.30 14.12 -56.27
CA ASP A 701 -17.35 14.86 -56.97
C ASP A 701 -18.65 14.99 -56.16
N LYS A 702 -18.80 14.19 -55.09
CA LYS A 702 -19.96 14.19 -54.20
C LYS A 702 -19.71 14.87 -52.86
N MET A 703 -18.47 15.27 -52.57
CA MET A 703 -18.18 16.15 -51.43
C MET A 703 -18.71 17.55 -51.74
N PRO A 704 -19.35 18.24 -50.78
CA PRO A 704 -19.70 19.65 -50.93
C PRO A 704 -18.49 20.48 -51.36
N GLU A 705 -18.71 21.51 -52.18
CA GLU A 705 -17.63 22.36 -52.66
C GLU A 705 -16.94 23.07 -51.50
N GLU A 706 -17.73 23.45 -50.50
CA GLU A 706 -17.34 24.13 -49.27
C GLU A 706 -16.50 23.26 -48.33
N VAL A 707 -16.63 21.93 -48.41
CA VAL A 707 -15.77 20.98 -47.69
C VAL A 707 -14.44 20.82 -48.43
N LYS A 708 -14.48 20.67 -49.76
CA LYS A 708 -13.27 20.45 -50.58
C LYS A 708 -12.29 21.62 -50.55
N ASN A 709 -12.81 22.85 -50.54
CA ASN A 709 -12.00 24.06 -50.53
C ASN A 709 -11.83 24.65 -49.12
N GLY A 710 -12.31 23.94 -48.08
CA GLY A 710 -12.21 24.38 -46.68
C GLY A 710 -13.10 25.55 -46.29
N SER A 711 -13.87 26.17 -47.21
CA SER A 711 -14.64 27.38 -46.91
C SER A 711 -15.76 27.15 -45.88
N LEU A 712 -16.17 25.90 -45.65
CA LEU A 712 -17.08 25.53 -44.57
C LEU A 712 -16.44 25.71 -43.18
N TYR A 713 -15.13 25.53 -43.07
CA TYR A 713 -14.39 25.50 -41.80
C TYR A 713 -13.71 26.83 -41.49
N ILE A 714 -13.27 27.57 -42.51
CA ILE A 714 -12.63 28.88 -42.34
C ILE A 714 -13.58 29.84 -41.62
N GLY A 715 -13.08 30.42 -40.51
CA GLY A 715 -13.81 31.31 -39.63
C GLY A 715 -14.61 30.62 -38.53
N LYS A 716 -14.52 29.29 -38.38
CA LYS A 716 -15.17 28.52 -37.31
C LYS A 716 -14.22 28.17 -36.18
N ASN A 717 -14.78 28.06 -34.99
CA ASN A 717 -14.13 27.54 -33.78
C ASN A 717 -14.66 26.14 -33.40
N THR A 718 -14.16 25.60 -32.29
CA THR A 718 -14.45 24.25 -31.79
C THR A 718 -15.95 23.97 -31.68
N ASP A 719 -16.71 24.82 -31.00
CA ASP A 719 -18.16 24.62 -30.76
C ASP A 719 -18.95 24.57 -32.07
N GLU A 720 -18.60 25.45 -33.02
CA GLU A 720 -19.26 25.50 -34.32
C GLU A 720 -18.94 24.30 -35.21
N LEU A 721 -17.74 23.72 -35.06
CA LEU A 721 -17.34 22.48 -35.74
C LEU A 721 -17.96 21.26 -35.08
N LEU A 722 -18.07 21.25 -33.75
CA LEU A 722 -18.72 20.21 -32.96
C LEU A 722 -20.21 20.11 -33.30
N ALA A 723 -20.88 21.25 -33.49
CA ALA A 723 -22.27 21.29 -33.94
C ALA A 723 -22.48 20.66 -35.33
N LEU A 724 -21.49 20.74 -36.25
CA LEU A 724 -21.56 20.08 -37.55
C LEU A 724 -21.46 18.55 -37.44
N LEU A 725 -20.92 18.03 -36.33
CA LEU A 725 -20.73 16.61 -36.07
C LEU A 725 -21.78 16.00 -35.14
N GLY A 726 -22.80 16.77 -34.73
CA GLY A 726 -23.91 16.31 -33.89
C GLY A 726 -23.82 16.72 -32.42
N GLY A 727 -22.79 17.46 -32.02
CA GLY A 727 -22.56 17.88 -30.63
C GLY A 727 -21.65 16.94 -29.83
N ALA A 728 -21.31 17.34 -28.60
CA ALA A 728 -20.37 16.64 -27.72
C ALA A 728 -20.77 15.18 -27.42
N ASP A 729 -22.08 14.92 -27.30
CA ASP A 729 -22.64 13.61 -26.91
C ASP A 729 -22.93 12.68 -28.10
N SER A 730 -22.59 13.09 -29.32
CA SER A 730 -23.00 12.40 -30.56
C SER A 730 -22.32 11.04 -30.80
N GLY A 731 -21.33 10.67 -29.98
CA GLY A 731 -20.46 9.51 -30.21
C GLY A 731 -19.70 9.58 -31.55
N PHE A 732 -19.71 10.75 -32.21
CA PHE A 732 -19.09 11.03 -33.51
C PHE A 732 -19.41 9.98 -34.59
N THR A 733 -20.70 9.72 -34.82
CA THR A 733 -21.18 8.82 -35.87
C THR A 733 -21.63 9.59 -37.11
N THR A 734 -21.69 8.93 -38.28
CA THR A 734 -22.20 9.57 -39.51
C THR A 734 -23.72 9.78 -39.52
N ASP A 735 -24.44 9.25 -38.53
CA ASP A 735 -25.91 9.31 -38.48
C ASP A 735 -26.41 10.62 -37.87
N ASP A 736 -25.58 11.26 -37.04
CA ASP A 736 -25.93 12.47 -36.27
C ASP A 736 -25.29 13.76 -36.80
N ILE A 737 -24.55 13.69 -37.91
CA ILE A 737 -23.90 14.86 -38.52
C ILE A 737 -24.92 15.83 -39.14
N ASP A 738 -24.51 17.09 -39.29
CA ASP A 738 -25.30 18.10 -39.96
C ASP A 738 -25.65 17.69 -41.41
N GLY A 739 -26.88 17.96 -41.83
CA GLY A 739 -27.39 17.57 -43.14
C GLY A 739 -26.61 18.13 -44.33
N THR A 740 -25.81 19.19 -44.14
CA THR A 740 -24.88 19.71 -45.15
C THR A 740 -23.71 18.76 -45.45
N LEU A 741 -23.34 17.91 -44.50
CA LEU A 741 -22.29 16.90 -44.63
C LEU A 741 -22.81 15.53 -45.08
N ALA A 742 -24.13 15.29 -44.97
CA ALA A 742 -24.79 14.04 -45.35
C ALA A 742 -25.00 13.91 -46.88
N THR A 743 -23.91 13.67 -47.62
CA THR A 743 -23.93 13.53 -49.09
C THR A 743 -23.62 12.10 -49.55
N GLY A 744 -23.42 11.89 -50.86
CA GLY A 744 -22.91 10.60 -51.34
C GLY A 744 -21.44 10.32 -51.00
N ALA A 745 -20.79 11.20 -50.22
CA ALA A 745 -19.43 11.08 -49.69
C ALA A 745 -19.38 11.37 -48.16
N THR A 746 -20.43 11.00 -47.42
CA THR A 746 -20.59 11.26 -45.97
C THR A 746 -19.34 10.98 -45.14
N TYR A 747 -18.72 9.80 -45.30
CA TYR A 747 -17.52 9.42 -44.53
C TYR A 747 -16.31 10.33 -44.82
N SER A 748 -16.15 10.79 -46.07
CA SER A 748 -15.09 11.72 -46.43
C SER A 748 -15.36 13.11 -45.85
N ASN A 749 -16.60 13.59 -45.92
CA ASN A 749 -16.98 14.86 -45.32
C ASN A 749 -16.80 14.85 -43.80
N PHE A 750 -17.15 13.73 -43.16
CA PHE A 750 -16.96 13.52 -41.73
C PHE A 750 -15.49 13.61 -41.32
N LEU A 751 -14.58 12.87 -41.96
CA LEU A 751 -13.14 12.91 -41.64
C LEU A 751 -12.54 14.30 -41.86
N CYS A 752 -12.94 15.00 -42.94
CA CYS A 752 -12.51 16.38 -43.20
C CYS A 752 -12.95 17.36 -42.10
N THR A 753 -14.18 17.21 -41.60
CA THR A 753 -14.72 18.05 -40.50
C THR A 753 -14.12 17.66 -39.15
N TYR A 754 -13.86 16.37 -38.93
CA TYR A 754 -13.25 15.88 -37.67
C TYR A 754 -11.80 16.34 -37.53
N ALA A 755 -11.02 16.36 -38.62
CA ALA A 755 -9.68 16.95 -38.63
C ALA A 755 -9.68 18.46 -38.30
N ALA A 756 -10.71 19.19 -38.78
CA ALA A 756 -10.90 20.60 -38.44
C ALA A 756 -11.22 20.77 -36.94
N LEU A 757 -12.10 19.94 -36.37
CA LEU A 757 -12.41 19.94 -34.95
C LEU A 757 -11.16 19.67 -34.11
N PHE A 758 -10.37 18.64 -34.46
CA PHE A 758 -9.11 18.31 -33.79
C PHE A 758 -8.16 19.51 -33.76
N ALA A 759 -7.86 20.13 -34.91
CA ALA A 759 -6.93 21.25 -34.97
C ALA A 759 -7.43 22.48 -34.19
N SER A 760 -8.74 22.74 -34.24
CA SER A 760 -9.39 23.87 -33.56
C SER A 760 -9.39 23.70 -32.04
N ALA A 761 -9.73 22.50 -31.55
CA ALA A 761 -9.81 22.17 -30.13
C ALA A 761 -8.45 22.17 -29.43
N ASN A 762 -7.40 21.80 -30.15
CA ASN A 762 -6.06 21.64 -29.59
C ASN A 762 -5.18 22.88 -29.77
N TYR A 763 -5.74 24.00 -30.22
CA TYR A 763 -4.98 25.23 -30.50
C TYR A 763 -4.15 25.72 -29.31
N GLU A 764 -4.72 25.80 -28.12
CA GLU A 764 -4.00 26.28 -26.92
C GLU A 764 -2.92 25.28 -26.49
N LEU A 765 -3.24 23.98 -26.45
CA LEU A 765 -2.29 22.91 -26.15
C LEU A 765 -1.11 22.87 -27.13
N ALA A 766 -1.38 23.06 -28.41
CA ALA A 766 -0.37 23.10 -29.45
C ALA A 766 0.50 24.37 -29.41
N LEU A 767 -0.01 25.49 -28.88
CA LEU A 767 0.81 26.67 -28.62
C LEU A 767 1.79 26.41 -27.47
N GLU A 768 1.32 25.72 -26.43
CA GLU A 768 2.07 25.37 -25.23
C GLU A 768 3.19 24.36 -25.53
N ILE A 769 2.87 23.23 -26.17
CA ILE A 769 3.86 22.21 -26.59
C ILE A 769 4.93 22.83 -27.51
N ALA A 770 4.53 23.72 -28.42
CA ALA A 770 5.46 24.40 -29.33
C ALA A 770 6.34 25.47 -28.64
N ASP A 771 5.97 25.93 -27.45
CA ASP A 771 6.76 26.83 -26.61
C ASP A 771 7.69 26.06 -25.66
N GLU A 772 7.30 24.85 -25.22
CA GLU A 772 8.12 23.96 -24.38
C GLU A 772 9.28 23.28 -25.11
N GLU A 773 9.11 22.91 -26.39
CA GLU A 773 10.20 22.37 -27.22
C GLU A 773 11.35 23.39 -27.51
N GLN A 774 11.29 24.62 -26.99
CA GLN A 774 12.33 25.66 -27.14
C GLN A 774 13.23 25.87 -25.90
N GLN A 775 13.20 25.01 -24.87
CA GLN A 775 14.13 25.09 -23.73
C GLN A 775 15.39 24.23 -23.94
N ALA A 776 16.59 24.84 -23.86
CA ALA A 776 17.87 24.14 -24.01
C ALA A 776 18.17 23.26 -22.80
N GLU A 777 18.46 21.98 -23.00
CA GLU A 777 19.12 21.16 -21.99
C GLU A 777 20.58 21.60 -21.85
N TYR A 778 20.87 22.46 -20.88
CA TYR A 778 22.22 22.95 -20.62
C TYR A 778 23.08 21.88 -19.94
N GLN A 779 24.30 21.67 -20.41
CA GLN A 779 25.31 20.81 -19.78
C GLN A 779 26.09 21.55 -18.68
N TYR A 780 26.60 20.82 -17.69
CA TYR A 780 27.45 21.35 -16.60
C TYR A 780 26.78 22.42 -15.71
N THR A 781 25.57 22.16 -15.23
CA THR A 781 24.74 23.12 -14.47
C THR A 781 24.96 23.08 -12.94
N GLN A 782 25.60 22.03 -12.41
CA GLN A 782 25.75 21.75 -10.96
C GLN A 782 26.13 22.95 -10.07
N TYR A 783 26.97 23.86 -10.57
CA TYR A 783 27.44 25.03 -9.83
C TYR A 783 26.99 26.38 -10.43
N VAL A 784 26.09 26.32 -11.40
CA VAL A 784 25.49 27.47 -12.08
C VAL A 784 24.05 27.63 -11.61
N ASP A 785 23.74 28.85 -11.18
CA ASP A 785 22.37 29.28 -10.91
C ASP A 785 21.75 29.66 -12.27
N ILE A 786 21.02 28.72 -12.86
CA ILE A 786 20.46 28.86 -14.21
C ILE A 786 19.43 29.98 -14.26
N ASP A 787 18.62 30.12 -13.20
CA ASP A 787 17.56 31.14 -13.12
C ASP A 787 18.12 32.56 -13.11
N ASN A 788 19.32 32.75 -12.55
CA ASN A 788 20.01 34.03 -12.51
C ASN A 788 21.12 34.16 -13.59
N THR A 789 21.28 33.17 -14.46
CA THR A 789 22.23 33.22 -15.58
C THR A 789 21.55 33.78 -16.82
N SER A 790 22.18 34.75 -17.48
CA SER A 790 21.65 35.35 -18.71
C SER A 790 22.58 35.15 -19.90
N VAL A 791 21.99 35.05 -21.09
CA VAL A 791 22.73 34.80 -22.33
C VAL A 791 22.33 35.83 -23.39
N THR A 792 23.32 36.35 -24.10
CA THR A 792 23.13 37.28 -25.22
C THR A 792 23.95 36.82 -26.42
N VAL A 793 23.35 36.75 -27.59
CA VAL A 793 24.03 36.38 -28.84
C VAL A 793 24.33 37.64 -29.66
N GLU A 794 25.61 37.85 -29.98
CA GLU A 794 26.10 38.95 -30.81
C GLU A 794 26.88 38.41 -32.01
N GLY A 795 26.16 38.13 -33.11
CA GLY A 795 26.76 37.51 -34.30
C GLY A 795 27.13 36.05 -34.02
N ASN A 796 28.40 35.68 -34.21
CA ASN A 796 28.91 34.33 -33.89
C ASN A 796 29.42 34.19 -32.45
N ASN A 797 29.28 35.23 -31.63
CA ASN A 797 29.69 35.21 -30.23
C ASN A 797 28.47 35.04 -29.33
N VAL A 798 28.61 34.17 -28.33
CA VAL A 798 27.64 33.99 -27.25
C VAL A 798 28.25 34.53 -25.96
N ILE A 799 27.58 35.50 -25.35
CA ILE A 799 28.00 36.14 -24.11
C ILE A 799 27.12 35.59 -22.99
N TYR A 800 27.72 34.90 -22.05
CA TYR A 800 27.08 34.42 -20.83
C TYR A 800 27.42 35.37 -19.69
N THR A 801 26.42 35.75 -18.90
CA THR A 801 26.60 36.33 -17.56
C THR A 801 26.10 35.31 -16.56
N ILE A 802 27.04 34.57 -15.99
CA ILE A 802 26.83 33.38 -15.17
C ILE A 802 26.82 33.76 -13.70
N ALA A 803 25.76 33.35 -13.01
CA ALA A 803 25.66 33.40 -11.56
C ALA A 803 26.02 32.02 -10.98
N SER A 804 26.87 31.96 -9.95
CA SER A 804 27.20 30.69 -9.29
C SER A 804 26.20 30.33 -8.19
N ASN A 805 25.98 29.03 -7.93
CA ASN A 805 25.17 28.58 -6.80
C ASN A 805 25.84 28.93 -5.45
N ALA A 806 25.05 29.36 -4.46
CA ALA A 806 25.50 29.67 -3.10
C ALA A 806 25.53 28.41 -2.20
N ASN A 807 26.03 27.28 -2.70
CA ASN A 807 26.01 26.01 -1.97
C ASN A 807 27.28 25.81 -1.15
N GLY A 808 27.22 26.05 0.17
CA GLY A 808 28.05 25.47 1.24
C GLY A 808 29.60 25.62 1.23
N LEU A 809 30.21 25.85 0.07
CA LEU A 809 31.66 25.81 -0.20
C LEU A 809 32.31 27.20 -0.20
N ILE A 810 31.51 28.28 -0.30
CA ILE A 810 31.96 29.69 -0.25
C ILE A 810 30.90 30.61 0.38
N TRP A 811 31.34 31.76 0.88
CA TRP A 811 30.52 32.73 1.64
C TRP A 811 29.88 33.83 0.76
N GLY A 812 29.61 33.57 -0.53
CA GLY A 812 28.88 34.49 -1.44
C GLY A 812 28.90 34.09 -2.92
N GLN A 813 27.97 34.63 -3.71
CA GLN A 813 27.76 34.33 -5.14
C GLN A 813 28.78 35.05 -6.05
N PHE A 814 29.34 34.33 -7.03
CA PHE A 814 30.14 34.91 -8.11
C PHE A 814 29.26 35.28 -9.29
N GLU A 815 29.58 36.41 -9.91
CA GLU A 815 29.02 36.82 -11.20
C GLU A 815 30.17 36.89 -12.21
N ILE A 816 30.08 36.10 -13.27
CA ILE A 816 31.16 35.86 -14.23
C ILE A 816 30.62 36.07 -15.64
N SER A 817 31.26 36.96 -16.40
CA SER A 817 30.96 37.13 -17.82
C SER A 817 31.94 36.34 -18.68
N VAL A 818 31.42 35.47 -19.56
CA VAL A 818 32.22 34.65 -20.47
C VAL A 818 31.73 34.86 -21.89
N THR A 819 32.63 35.27 -22.79
CA THR A 819 32.32 35.38 -24.22
C THR A 819 32.92 34.21 -24.98
N VAL A 820 32.07 33.45 -25.65
CA VAL A 820 32.44 32.26 -26.41
C VAL A 820 32.22 32.50 -27.90
N GLY A 821 33.25 32.28 -28.70
CA GLY A 821 33.21 32.39 -30.16
C GLY A 821 33.13 31.03 -30.85
N GLU A 822 33.29 31.04 -32.17
CA GLU A 822 33.18 29.88 -33.05
C GLU A 822 33.89 28.62 -32.52
N GLY A 823 33.16 27.50 -32.47
CA GLY A 823 33.65 26.21 -31.98
C GLY A 823 33.72 26.09 -30.45
N GLY A 824 32.92 26.90 -29.73
CA GLY A 824 32.88 26.86 -28.27
C GLY A 824 34.14 27.42 -27.60
N ILE A 825 34.90 28.27 -28.29
CA ILE A 825 36.20 28.77 -27.79
C ILE A 825 35.98 30.02 -26.94
N VAL A 826 36.45 30.03 -25.70
CA VAL A 826 36.43 31.21 -24.83
C VAL A 826 37.34 32.29 -25.41
N THR A 827 36.78 33.47 -25.68
CA THR A 827 37.48 34.63 -26.25
C THR A 827 37.66 35.77 -25.26
N ASP A 828 36.78 35.84 -24.25
CA ASP A 828 36.87 36.80 -23.15
C ASP A 828 36.31 36.18 -21.87
N PHE A 829 36.86 36.58 -20.72
CA PHE A 829 36.44 36.11 -19.40
C PHE A 829 36.67 37.21 -18.36
N VAL A 830 35.62 37.60 -17.66
CA VAL A 830 35.64 38.68 -16.68
C VAL A 830 34.87 38.28 -15.43
N ILE A 831 35.51 38.36 -14.27
CA ILE A 831 34.80 38.28 -12.98
C ILE A 831 34.15 39.64 -12.72
N VAL A 832 32.82 39.70 -12.80
CA VAL A 832 32.02 40.92 -12.62
C VAL A 832 31.85 41.23 -11.13
N ALA A 833 31.57 40.20 -10.33
CA ALA A 833 31.53 40.29 -8.88
C ALA A 833 32.22 39.06 -8.26
N ASN A 834 33.19 39.29 -7.38
CA ASN A 834 33.82 38.22 -6.62
C ASN A 834 33.02 37.97 -5.34
N GLY A 835 32.35 36.82 -5.21
CA GLY A 835 31.51 36.45 -4.06
C GLY A 835 32.24 36.29 -2.73
N SER A 836 33.47 36.79 -2.59
CA SER A 836 34.28 36.68 -1.39
C SER A 836 33.84 37.66 -0.31
N SER A 837 33.22 37.18 0.77
CA SER A 837 33.05 37.97 2.00
C SER A 837 34.41 38.32 2.62
N VAL A 838 34.66 39.61 2.88
CA VAL A 838 35.90 40.12 3.47
C VAL A 838 36.04 39.62 4.92
N MET A 839 37.01 38.74 5.21
CA MET A 839 37.53 38.69 6.57
C MET A 839 38.33 39.98 6.82
N PRO A 840 38.36 40.54 8.04
CA PRO A 840 38.94 41.87 8.31
C PRO A 840 40.39 42.08 7.86
N ASP A 841 41.15 41.00 7.63
CA ASP A 841 42.59 41.04 7.36
C ASP A 841 43.06 40.31 6.07
N GLN A 842 42.17 39.71 5.25
CA GLN A 842 42.52 39.08 3.97
C GLN A 842 41.41 39.17 2.91
N ASN A 843 41.77 39.58 1.68
CA ASN A 843 40.91 39.56 0.50
C ASN A 843 41.16 38.24 -0.25
N TYR A 844 40.19 37.32 -0.33
CA TYR A 844 40.37 36.04 -1.04
C TYR A 844 40.64 36.24 -2.54
N GLY A 845 40.27 37.39 -3.11
CA GLY A 845 40.69 37.76 -4.47
C GLY A 845 42.21 37.83 -4.64
N ASP A 846 42.97 38.16 -3.60
CA ASP A 846 44.44 38.18 -3.64
C ASP A 846 45.06 36.77 -3.50
N LEU A 847 44.23 35.77 -3.17
CA LEU A 847 44.63 34.37 -2.98
C LEU A 847 44.24 33.48 -4.16
N MET A 848 43.43 33.97 -5.11
CA MET A 848 43.10 33.27 -6.35
C MET A 848 44.30 33.16 -7.28
N ASN A 849 44.31 32.15 -8.15
CA ASN A 849 45.34 32.05 -9.17
C ASN A 849 45.26 33.26 -10.11
N GLN A 850 46.40 33.90 -10.38
CA GLN A 850 46.47 35.08 -11.23
C GLN A 850 45.97 34.82 -12.66
N ASP A 851 46.23 33.62 -13.19
CA ASP A 851 45.80 33.21 -14.54
C ASP A 851 44.29 32.94 -14.61
N VAL A 852 43.64 32.66 -13.46
CA VAL A 852 42.17 32.57 -13.34
C VAL A 852 41.57 33.97 -13.23
N LEU A 853 42.17 34.84 -12.41
CA LEU A 853 41.68 36.21 -12.20
C LEU A 853 41.67 37.06 -13.46
N ASP A 854 42.70 36.91 -14.31
CA ASP A 854 42.79 37.63 -15.59
C ASP A 854 42.21 36.85 -16.78
N GLY A 855 41.63 35.68 -16.52
CA GLY A 855 41.00 34.81 -17.53
C GLY A 855 41.97 34.15 -18.50
N SER A 856 43.29 34.39 -18.39
CA SER A 856 44.29 33.85 -19.33
C SER A 856 44.38 32.33 -19.29
N LEU A 857 43.94 31.70 -18.20
CA LEU A 857 43.81 30.24 -18.09
C LEU A 857 42.72 29.68 -19.01
N PHE A 858 41.69 30.48 -19.34
CA PHE A 858 40.51 30.03 -20.10
C PHE A 858 40.53 30.48 -21.56
N ILE A 859 41.07 31.67 -21.83
CA ILE A 859 41.10 32.25 -23.18
C ILE A 859 41.80 31.32 -24.18
N GLY A 860 41.13 31.05 -25.30
CA GLY A 860 41.61 30.17 -26.37
C GLY A 860 41.34 28.69 -26.15
N LYS A 861 40.53 28.32 -25.15
CA LYS A 861 40.14 26.93 -24.87
C LYS A 861 38.66 26.70 -25.16
N ASN A 862 38.34 25.51 -25.62
CA ASN A 862 36.99 24.98 -25.73
C ASN A 862 36.66 24.08 -24.53
N ALA A 863 35.47 23.47 -24.52
CA ALA A 863 35.01 22.60 -23.43
C ALA A 863 36.02 21.50 -23.07
N ASP A 864 36.54 20.76 -24.06
CA ASP A 864 37.57 19.73 -23.83
C ASP A 864 38.84 20.29 -23.18
N GLY A 865 39.29 21.47 -23.63
CA GLY A 865 40.47 22.14 -23.08
C GLY A 865 40.29 22.63 -21.64
N LEU A 866 39.06 22.94 -21.23
CA LEU A 866 38.69 23.34 -19.87
C LEU A 866 38.49 22.11 -18.97
N LEU A 867 37.87 21.04 -19.50
CA LEU A 867 37.74 19.76 -18.81
C LEU A 867 39.11 19.13 -18.51
N SER A 868 40.09 19.31 -19.41
CA SER A 868 41.48 18.90 -19.17
C SER A 868 42.12 19.65 -18.01
N ILE A 869 41.81 20.94 -17.81
CA ILE A 869 42.30 21.70 -16.65
C ILE A 869 41.70 21.13 -15.37
N LEU A 870 40.40 20.87 -15.37
CA LEU A 870 39.68 20.37 -14.21
C LEU A 870 40.14 18.96 -13.81
N SER A 871 40.26 18.05 -14.77
CA SER A 871 40.74 16.67 -14.54
C SER A 871 42.20 16.58 -14.07
N GLU A 872 43.09 17.45 -14.56
CA GLU A 872 44.48 17.53 -14.08
C GLU A 872 44.60 18.10 -12.65
N ASN A 873 43.52 18.69 -12.11
CA ASN A 873 43.50 19.38 -10.82
C ASN A 873 42.55 18.77 -9.78
N GLY A 874 42.12 17.53 -9.97
CA GLY A 874 41.44 16.74 -8.92
C GLY A 874 39.92 16.59 -9.06
N LEU A 875 39.33 16.75 -10.24
CA LEU A 875 37.92 16.38 -10.45
C LEU A 875 37.79 14.86 -10.62
N SER A 876 36.95 14.23 -9.79
CA SER A 876 36.53 12.85 -10.00
C SER A 876 35.68 12.74 -11.27
N PRO A 877 35.55 11.54 -11.89
CA PRO A 877 34.64 11.30 -13.00
C PRO A 877 33.16 11.62 -12.68
N ASP A 878 32.84 11.75 -11.39
CA ASP A 878 31.49 11.84 -10.84
C ASP A 878 31.13 13.31 -10.48
N GLY A 879 32.03 14.27 -10.77
CA GLY A 879 31.79 15.69 -10.55
C GLY A 879 32.26 16.22 -9.17
N GLU A 880 32.86 15.37 -8.33
CA GLU A 880 33.34 15.79 -7.00
C GLU A 880 34.79 16.31 -7.05
N PHE A 881 35.05 17.40 -6.31
CA PHE A 881 36.35 18.06 -6.24
C PHE A 881 37.21 17.51 -5.09
N ASP A 882 38.35 16.91 -5.42
CA ASP A 882 39.34 16.43 -4.45
C ASP A 882 40.27 17.59 -4.00
N GLU A 883 40.01 18.12 -2.79
CA GLU A 883 40.81 19.16 -2.15
C GLU A 883 42.28 18.75 -1.88
N SER A 884 42.64 17.47 -2.04
CA SER A 884 43.98 16.94 -1.77
C SER A 884 44.92 16.89 -2.97
N ALA A 885 44.43 17.21 -4.18
CA ALA A 885 45.25 17.25 -5.39
C ALA A 885 46.24 18.43 -5.39
N ASP A 886 47.47 18.23 -5.88
CA ASP A 886 48.49 19.30 -6.01
C ASP A 886 48.50 19.81 -7.45
N GLY A 887 47.90 20.99 -7.68
CA GLY A 887 47.66 21.50 -9.03
C GLY A 887 47.53 23.03 -9.12
N ALA A 888 47.53 23.58 -10.33
CA ALA A 888 47.47 25.01 -10.61
C ALA A 888 46.22 25.72 -10.02
N LEU A 889 45.12 25.00 -9.77
CA LEU A 889 43.92 25.57 -9.15
C LEU A 889 43.98 25.60 -7.61
N HIS A 890 44.95 24.91 -6.99
CA HIS A 890 45.11 24.78 -5.54
C HIS A 890 45.91 25.96 -4.96
N THR A 891 45.21 27.05 -4.66
CA THR A 891 45.79 28.25 -4.02
C THR A 891 45.08 28.52 -2.68
N GLY A 892 45.30 29.68 -2.06
CA GLY A 892 44.53 30.05 -0.86
C GLY A 892 43.02 30.30 -1.12
N ALA A 893 42.56 30.16 -2.37
CA ALA A 893 41.18 30.33 -2.80
C ALA A 893 40.77 29.23 -3.82
N THR A 894 41.07 27.96 -3.50
CA THR A 894 40.83 26.79 -4.36
C THR A 894 39.40 26.71 -4.90
N ASN A 895 38.38 26.82 -4.04
CA ASN A 895 36.97 26.73 -4.45
C ASN A 895 36.57 27.86 -5.41
N SER A 896 37.11 29.06 -5.22
CA SER A 896 36.88 30.20 -6.13
C SER A 896 37.52 29.98 -7.50
N ASN A 897 38.73 29.39 -7.54
CA ASN A 897 39.40 29.05 -8.80
C ASN A 897 38.63 27.96 -9.57
N PHE A 898 38.10 26.97 -8.84
CA PHE A 898 37.29 25.89 -9.39
C PHE A 898 36.01 26.43 -10.03
N LEU A 899 35.23 27.24 -9.31
CA LEU A 899 33.97 27.80 -9.83
C LEU A 899 34.17 28.67 -11.06
N CYS A 900 35.24 29.47 -11.10
CA CYS A 900 35.58 30.26 -12.29
C CYS A 900 35.89 29.36 -13.50
N THR A 901 36.59 28.26 -13.27
CA THR A 901 36.91 27.28 -14.31
C THR A 901 35.65 26.54 -14.79
N TYR A 902 34.76 26.21 -13.87
CA TYR A 902 33.49 25.53 -14.14
C TYR A 902 32.52 26.43 -14.93
N ALA A 903 32.43 27.72 -14.59
CA ALA A 903 31.65 28.70 -15.34
C ALA A 903 32.13 28.86 -16.79
N ALA A 904 33.45 28.86 -17.01
CA ALA A 904 34.01 28.86 -18.36
C ALA A 904 33.65 27.58 -19.14
N LEU A 905 33.68 26.42 -18.47
CA LEU A 905 33.30 25.13 -19.07
C LEU A 905 31.83 25.11 -19.48
N PHE A 906 30.93 25.56 -18.60
CA PHE A 906 29.51 25.71 -18.88
C PHE A 906 29.26 26.55 -20.13
N ALA A 907 29.87 27.75 -20.20
CA ALA A 907 29.71 28.63 -21.36
C ALA A 907 30.20 27.98 -22.67
N ALA A 908 31.35 27.32 -22.61
CA ALA A 908 31.97 26.69 -23.77
C ALA A 908 31.21 25.45 -24.27
N ALA A 909 30.67 24.64 -23.37
CA ALA A 909 29.94 23.41 -23.69
C ALA A 909 28.56 23.68 -24.29
N ASN A 910 27.94 24.80 -23.93
CA ASN A 910 26.58 25.13 -24.33
C ASN A 910 26.51 26.08 -25.54
N TYR A 911 27.65 26.43 -26.15
CA TYR A 911 27.73 27.35 -27.29
C TYR A 911 26.81 26.96 -28.47
N ASP A 912 26.88 25.69 -28.90
CA ASP A 912 26.10 25.22 -30.06
C ASP A 912 24.60 25.15 -29.74
N ALA A 913 24.23 24.69 -28.54
CA ALA A 913 22.85 24.61 -28.07
C ALA A 913 22.17 26.00 -28.06
N VAL A 914 22.87 27.03 -27.59
CA VAL A 914 22.34 28.41 -27.56
C VAL A 914 22.18 28.99 -28.98
N LEU A 915 23.11 28.70 -29.90
CA LEU A 915 23.02 29.18 -31.28
C LEU A 915 21.90 28.53 -32.07
N ASP A 916 21.62 27.25 -31.83
CA ASP A 916 20.52 26.52 -32.46
C ASP A 916 19.15 27.08 -32.02
N ILE A 917 19.01 27.45 -30.75
CA ILE A 917 17.74 27.94 -30.18
C ILE A 917 17.47 29.40 -30.54
N THR A 918 18.50 30.25 -30.55
CA THR A 918 18.33 31.68 -30.86
C THR A 918 18.14 31.96 -32.36
N GLY A 919 18.06 30.90 -33.18
CA GLY A 919 17.86 30.99 -34.62
C GLY A 919 19.00 31.77 -35.27
N GLY A 920 20.19 31.18 -35.26
CA GLY A 920 21.43 31.76 -35.78
C GLY A 920 21.19 32.76 -36.91
N ALA A 921 21.47 34.04 -36.64
CA ALA A 921 21.33 35.08 -37.63
C ALA A 921 22.30 34.82 -38.79
N GLN A 922 21.79 34.23 -39.88
CA GLN A 922 22.34 34.39 -41.23
C GLN A 922 21.60 35.48 -42.00
#